data_AF-A0A2E3Y0U9-F1
#
_entry.id   AF-A0A2E3Y0U9-F1
#
_cell.length_a   1.000
_cell.length_b   1.000
_cell.length_c   1.000
_cell.angle_alpha   90.00
_cell.angle_beta   90.00
_cell.angle_gamma   90.00
#
_symmetry.space_group_name_H-M   'P 1'
#
loop_
_entity.id
_entity.type
_entity.pdbx_description
1 polymer ?
#
loop_
_entity_poly.entity_id
_entity_poly.type
_entity_poly.pdbx_seq_one_letter_code
_entity_poly.pdbx_strand_id
1 'polypeptide(L)'
;GTFTPQESTTHNVAGSWDDEGGTFTPGAGTIILSGDSKTITTAGGNNFFNLTIAAGTKTAESDLDVNGALVIDAGTLDMKVTNDYTLDLEGDLTIANAGTFIPQGSTTHNVAGSWDDQGGTFTPGAGTITLSGDATTITAAGGNNFFNLFINPLTGNTITASSNLDIDGELQVTSGTLAIAGFNADVAGITNIDEILSLTTGTFTANGLTDVDGTLSIEGTGTYNADGQFTADGGGAVTFTAEGNLICSHASPNTFGTLTSTLGKVTFDAALSQALPAETFHDLTVNNAGNLTMANDVQVDGDLDFTSGDVITNDNKLIIGSSGTISNATDAAHINVINDNGYLSKIFGSASTFSFPVGNGTILRSIDLATDDASTFDVRYDDNKFINVDNTIASSGTVDQTSGFGVDGHVSGYANQNSTADPPVINSPAIPIDKGYYYNILRTGAANATLSVNWTDRDQYGTGGPGTPGDEANIDLITWAEWSTGDEHWDAINSNPTGNIFNGTVVTAGIVNFATSTIFTLGSLDGGNYLPIDLVSFDGECIDNQTYLEFVVASQVNNDYFTIKRSINNLEWEEVGYINGGETNNEEITYNWTDYSPKSGINYYKLFQTDFDGISKSFSPIAINCGTKVEDYHIYPNPTNDRISLEFELEYYQGDDIQMVLKDFKGVIVKSNSIELKRGYNYFEVDLSNIPNGIYVLSYSGTKNPIPSKRIVKL
;
A
#
# COMPACT_ATOMS: atom_id res chain seq x y z
N GLY A 1 22.97 74.59 7.79
CA GLY A 1 23.22 75.37 6.55
C GLY A 1 22.62 74.64 5.37
N THR A 2 22.52 75.23 4.18
CA THR A 2 21.96 74.55 2.99
C THR A 2 23.09 74.14 2.05
N PHE A 3 23.12 72.87 1.67
CA PHE A 3 24.01 72.34 0.64
C PHE A 3 23.17 71.95 -0.59
N THR A 4 23.40 72.60 -1.73
CA THR A 4 22.65 72.35 -2.97
C THR A 4 23.63 71.87 -4.04
N PRO A 5 23.70 70.55 -4.30
CA PRO A 5 24.47 70.04 -5.43
C PRO A 5 23.77 70.48 -6.72
N GLN A 6 24.43 71.30 -7.54
CA GLN A 6 23.87 71.75 -8.83
C GLN A 6 23.80 70.59 -9.86
N GLU A 7 23.13 70.79 -11.00
CA GLU A 7 22.66 69.76 -11.96
C GLU A 7 23.69 68.81 -12.64
N SER A 8 24.90 68.58 -12.10
CA SER A 8 25.72 67.42 -12.51
C SER A 8 26.92 67.09 -11.57
N THR A 9 27.28 65.80 -11.57
CA THR A 9 28.55 65.15 -11.16
C THR A 9 28.67 64.77 -9.69
N THR A 10 28.43 63.50 -9.40
CA THR A 10 28.95 62.68 -8.28
C THR A 10 29.83 63.38 -7.23
N HIS A 11 29.42 63.33 -5.96
CA HIS A 11 30.22 63.77 -4.82
C HIS A 11 30.77 62.59 -4.03
N ASN A 12 32.08 62.55 -3.83
CA ASN A 12 32.72 61.52 -3.03
C ASN A 12 32.96 62.02 -1.59
N VAL A 13 32.45 61.26 -0.62
CA VAL A 13 32.58 61.53 0.81
C VAL A 13 33.31 60.36 1.47
N ALA A 14 34.52 60.64 1.98
CA ALA A 14 35.32 59.65 2.71
C ALA A 14 35.05 59.64 4.24
N GLY A 15 34.39 60.68 4.76
CA GLY A 15 34.04 60.83 6.17
C GLY A 15 32.65 60.26 6.52
N SER A 16 32.22 60.46 7.77
CA SER A 16 30.81 60.28 8.14
C SER A 16 29.96 61.34 7.44
N TRP A 17 28.72 60.98 7.11
CA TRP A 17 27.70 61.93 6.69
C TRP A 17 26.87 62.33 7.90
N ASP A 18 26.79 63.63 8.17
CA ASP A 18 25.97 64.21 9.23
C ASP A 18 25.37 65.52 8.72
N ASP A 19 24.06 65.51 8.49
CA ASP A 19 23.30 66.69 8.11
C ASP A 19 22.19 67.07 9.11
N GLU A 20 22.24 66.55 10.35
CA GLU A 20 21.21 66.74 11.38
C GLU A 20 20.89 68.23 11.64
N GLY A 21 21.89 69.11 11.48
CA GLY A 21 21.77 70.57 11.62
C GLY A 21 21.50 71.35 10.31
N GLY A 22 21.16 70.68 9.21
CA GLY A 22 21.10 71.25 7.86
C GLY A 22 19.88 70.81 7.04
N THR A 23 19.80 71.35 5.83
CA THR A 23 18.82 70.94 4.82
C THR A 23 19.58 70.40 3.62
N PHE A 24 19.29 69.15 3.24
CA PHE A 24 19.85 68.47 2.08
C PHE A 24 18.75 67.70 1.35
N THR A 25 18.26 68.29 0.25
CA THR A 25 17.17 67.75 -0.56
C THR A 25 17.51 67.93 -2.05
N PRO A 26 18.49 67.17 -2.56
CA PRO A 26 18.97 67.31 -3.93
C PRO A 26 17.90 66.83 -4.93
N GLY A 27 17.75 67.56 -6.04
CA GLY A 27 16.89 67.14 -7.16
C GLY A 27 17.57 66.21 -8.17
N ALA A 28 18.89 66.04 -8.08
CA ALA A 28 19.71 65.19 -8.95
C ALA A 28 21.09 64.91 -8.31
N GLY A 29 21.84 63.96 -8.87
CA GLY A 29 23.24 63.69 -8.52
C GLY A 29 23.45 62.45 -7.64
N THR A 30 24.72 62.09 -7.41
CA THR A 30 25.08 60.87 -6.66
C THR A 30 26.04 61.20 -5.52
N ILE A 31 25.73 60.75 -4.31
CA ILE A 31 26.68 60.74 -3.19
C ILE A 31 27.35 59.37 -3.12
N ILE A 32 28.67 59.33 -3.14
CA ILE A 32 29.46 58.10 -2.96
C ILE A 32 30.14 58.14 -1.60
N LEU A 33 29.82 57.20 -0.72
CA LEU A 33 30.48 57.01 0.56
C LEU A 33 31.65 56.03 0.40
N SER A 34 32.88 56.54 0.21
CA SER A 34 34.05 55.72 -0.19
C SER A 34 35.09 55.45 0.91
N GLY A 35 34.95 56.04 2.09
CA GLY A 35 35.90 55.83 3.20
C GLY A 35 35.77 54.45 3.88
N ASP A 36 36.53 54.21 4.95
CA ASP A 36 36.39 53.01 5.81
C ASP A 36 35.07 53.02 6.61
N SER A 37 34.95 52.29 7.71
CA SER A 37 33.70 52.29 8.51
C SER A 37 33.32 53.69 9.01
N LYS A 38 32.07 54.11 8.75
CA LYS A 38 31.51 55.46 9.03
C LYS A 38 30.03 55.40 9.42
N THR A 39 29.51 56.52 9.91
CA THR A 39 28.09 56.73 10.22
C THR A 39 27.40 57.59 9.16
N ILE A 40 26.09 57.37 8.99
CA ILE A 40 25.18 58.23 8.24
C ILE A 40 24.13 58.73 9.23
N THR A 41 24.01 60.04 9.38
CA THR A 41 22.98 60.70 10.19
C THR A 41 22.32 61.78 9.35
N THR A 42 21.01 61.66 9.19
CA THR A 42 20.16 62.52 8.37
C THR A 42 19.14 63.23 9.26
N ALA A 43 18.89 64.51 9.00
CA ALA A 43 17.76 65.21 9.59
C ALA A 43 16.44 64.73 8.96
N GLY A 44 15.36 64.71 9.73
CA GLY A 44 14.03 64.37 9.18
C GLY A 44 13.64 65.28 8.01
N GLY A 45 13.27 64.67 6.87
CA GLY A 45 12.94 65.36 5.62
C GLY A 45 14.13 65.72 4.73
N ASN A 46 15.36 65.38 5.12
CA ASN A 46 16.50 65.35 4.21
C ASN A 46 16.56 64.01 3.48
N ASN A 47 17.04 64.03 2.24
CA ASN A 47 17.08 62.86 1.38
C ASN A 47 18.36 62.85 0.53
N PHE A 48 18.75 61.68 0.05
CA PHE A 48 19.67 61.54 -1.07
C PHE A 48 18.88 61.51 -2.37
N PHE A 49 19.51 61.91 -3.49
CA PHE A 49 18.98 61.57 -4.80
C PHE A 49 19.48 60.18 -5.18
N ASN A 50 20.74 60.01 -5.59
CA ASN A 50 21.37 58.69 -5.65
C ASN A 50 22.40 58.54 -4.52
N LEU A 51 22.52 57.32 -3.99
CA LEU A 51 23.50 56.96 -2.96
C LEU A 51 24.30 55.73 -3.39
N THR A 52 25.62 55.78 -3.21
CA THR A 52 26.51 54.65 -3.43
C THR A 52 27.36 54.36 -2.19
N ILE A 53 27.33 53.12 -1.73
CA ILE A 53 28.12 52.62 -0.61
C ILE A 53 29.31 51.85 -1.18
N ALA A 54 30.47 52.51 -1.31
CA ALA A 54 31.58 52.01 -2.14
C ALA A 54 32.67 51.23 -1.37
N ALA A 55 32.75 51.38 -0.05
CA ALA A 55 33.73 50.69 0.78
C ALA A 55 33.39 50.78 2.27
N GLY A 56 33.84 49.78 3.04
CA GLY A 56 33.67 49.72 4.49
C GLY A 56 32.20 49.67 4.93
N THR A 57 31.98 49.64 6.24
CA THR A 57 30.63 49.61 6.81
C THR A 57 30.09 51.03 7.00
N LYS A 58 28.93 51.34 6.42
CA LYS A 58 28.19 52.58 6.67
C LYS A 58 27.00 52.24 7.54
N THR A 59 27.06 52.67 8.79
CA THR A 59 25.99 52.44 9.74
C THR A 59 25.04 53.64 9.69
N ALA A 60 23.81 53.43 9.23
CA ALA A 60 22.75 54.43 9.28
C ALA A 60 22.24 54.55 10.73
N GLU A 61 22.39 55.74 11.32
CA GLU A 61 21.95 56.05 12.69
C GLU A 61 20.69 56.93 12.71
N SER A 62 19.95 56.93 11.60
CA SER A 62 18.70 57.64 11.35
C SER A 62 17.98 56.97 10.17
N ASP A 63 16.71 57.33 9.94
CA ASP A 63 15.97 56.90 8.75
C ASP A 63 16.67 57.42 7.48
N LEU A 64 16.82 56.54 6.50
CA LEU A 64 17.54 56.83 5.26
C LEU A 64 16.54 56.96 4.11
N ASP A 65 16.42 58.17 3.56
CA ASP A 65 15.56 58.49 2.43
C ASP A 65 16.40 58.70 1.15
N VAL A 66 16.07 58.00 0.07
CA VAL A 66 16.76 58.02 -1.23
C VAL A 66 15.73 58.09 -2.37
N ASN A 67 15.63 59.26 -3.02
CA ASN A 67 14.65 59.50 -4.10
C ASN A 67 15.01 58.84 -5.45
N GLY A 68 16.23 58.35 -5.59
CA GLY A 68 16.79 57.76 -6.81
C GLY A 68 17.37 56.39 -6.51
N ALA A 69 18.50 56.03 -7.13
CA ALA A 69 19.08 54.69 -6.99
C ALA A 69 19.98 54.55 -5.76
N LEU A 70 19.94 53.39 -5.11
CA LEU A 70 20.88 52.96 -4.09
C LEU A 70 21.76 51.82 -4.64
N VAL A 71 23.07 52.04 -4.66
CA VAL A 71 24.05 51.02 -5.07
C VAL A 71 24.99 50.70 -3.91
N ILE A 72 25.00 49.45 -3.46
CA ILE A 72 25.96 48.94 -2.48
C ILE A 72 27.05 48.20 -3.25
N ASP A 73 28.15 48.89 -3.53
CA ASP A 73 29.25 48.44 -4.38
C ASP A 73 30.47 48.12 -3.50
N ALA A 74 30.73 46.84 -3.21
CA ALA A 74 31.82 46.35 -2.35
C ALA A 74 31.83 46.83 -0.87
N GLY A 75 30.95 47.78 -0.49
CA GLY A 75 30.77 48.22 0.90
C GLY A 75 29.67 47.45 1.65
N THR A 76 29.41 47.86 2.89
CA THR A 76 28.28 47.35 3.70
C THR A 76 27.38 48.50 4.12
N LEU A 77 26.08 48.42 3.88
CA LEU A 77 25.09 49.29 4.50
C LEU A 77 24.45 48.55 5.69
N ASP A 78 24.53 49.15 6.88
CA ASP A 78 24.01 48.58 8.12
C ASP A 78 22.98 49.53 8.75
N MET A 79 21.71 49.14 8.78
CA MET A 79 20.62 49.90 9.37
C MET A 79 20.66 49.69 10.88
N LYS A 80 21.32 50.57 11.65
CA LYS A 80 21.65 50.34 13.06
C LYS A 80 20.49 49.71 13.86
N VAL A 81 20.81 48.63 14.58
CA VAL A 81 19.82 47.82 15.34
C VAL A 81 18.99 48.58 16.38
N THR A 82 19.52 49.68 16.92
CA THR A 82 18.79 50.47 17.93
C THR A 82 17.87 51.47 17.25
N ASN A 83 16.57 51.43 17.55
CA ASN A 83 15.52 52.35 17.10
C ASN A 83 14.85 52.03 15.75
N ASP A 84 14.99 50.80 15.22
CA ASP A 84 14.26 50.31 14.03
C ASP A 84 14.29 51.24 12.80
N TYR A 85 15.41 51.93 12.57
CA TYR A 85 15.55 52.88 11.46
C TYR A 85 15.20 52.27 10.11
N THR A 86 14.47 53.02 9.28
CA THR A 86 13.96 52.53 8.00
C THR A 86 14.82 53.01 6.83
N LEU A 87 14.73 52.27 5.72
CA LEU A 87 15.20 52.71 4.41
C LEU A 87 13.94 53.00 3.61
N ASP A 88 13.83 54.19 3.04
CA ASP A 88 12.82 54.54 2.05
C ASP A 88 13.54 54.86 0.75
N LEU A 89 13.34 54.01 -0.26
CA LEU A 89 14.05 54.05 -1.53
C LEU A 89 13.04 54.12 -2.67
N GLU A 90 13.05 55.22 -3.42
CA GLU A 90 12.11 55.41 -4.54
C GLU A 90 12.62 54.83 -5.87
N GLY A 91 13.92 54.54 -5.97
CA GLY A 91 14.54 53.95 -7.16
C GLY A 91 15.02 52.51 -6.95
N ASP A 92 15.88 52.05 -7.85
CA ASP A 92 16.39 50.68 -7.82
C ASP A 92 17.42 50.48 -6.69
N LEU A 93 17.36 49.29 -6.08
CA LEU A 93 18.38 48.79 -5.17
C LEU A 93 19.30 47.81 -5.93
N THR A 94 20.60 48.07 -5.90
CA THR A 94 21.61 47.17 -6.46
C THR A 94 22.69 46.83 -5.45
N ILE A 95 22.90 45.54 -5.15
CA ILE A 95 24.03 45.05 -4.36
C ILE A 95 25.03 44.38 -5.30
N ALA A 96 26.21 44.98 -5.44
CA ALA A 96 27.21 44.62 -6.43
C ALA A 96 28.60 44.41 -5.82
N ASN A 97 29.44 43.68 -6.54
CA ASN A 97 30.87 43.48 -6.25
C ASN A 97 31.17 43.08 -4.78
N ALA A 98 30.44 42.09 -4.26
CA ALA A 98 30.50 41.63 -2.87
C ALA A 98 30.05 42.68 -1.83
N GLY A 99 29.20 43.62 -2.23
CA GLY A 99 28.48 44.49 -1.31
C GLY A 99 27.57 43.71 -0.35
N THR A 100 27.19 44.33 0.77
CA THR A 100 26.32 43.72 1.77
C THR A 100 25.28 44.71 2.30
N PHE A 101 24.03 44.29 2.37
CA PHE A 101 22.99 45.05 3.06
C PHE A 101 22.55 44.32 4.34
N ILE A 102 22.51 45.05 5.45
CA ILE A 102 22.07 44.54 6.76
C ILE A 102 20.88 45.40 7.22
N PRO A 103 19.64 44.93 7.03
CA PRO A 103 18.44 45.67 7.41
C PRO A 103 18.20 45.69 8.93
N GLN A 104 18.78 44.73 9.67
CA GLN A 104 18.49 44.51 11.09
C GLN A 104 16.98 44.27 11.34
N GLY A 105 16.49 44.45 12.56
CA GLY A 105 15.12 44.10 12.96
C GLY A 105 14.01 45.07 12.53
N SER A 106 14.28 46.06 11.67
CA SER A 106 13.26 47.05 11.29
C SER A 106 12.10 46.40 10.53
N THR A 107 10.88 46.88 10.81
CA THR A 107 9.65 46.25 10.32
C THR A 107 9.26 46.65 8.90
N THR A 108 9.90 47.66 8.28
CA THR A 108 9.52 48.18 6.95
C THR A 108 10.67 48.93 6.26
N HIS A 109 11.57 48.25 5.56
CA HIS A 109 12.41 48.91 4.56
C HIS A 109 11.67 48.92 3.22
N ASN A 110 11.37 50.11 2.70
CA ASN A 110 10.66 50.30 1.46
C ASN A 110 11.61 50.42 0.27
N VAL A 111 11.31 49.72 -0.81
CA VAL A 111 11.97 49.84 -2.12
C VAL A 111 10.90 49.92 -3.20
N ALA A 112 10.76 51.09 -3.83
CA ALA A 112 9.83 51.29 -4.92
C ALA A 112 10.41 50.85 -6.28
N GLY A 113 11.73 50.84 -6.45
CA GLY A 113 12.35 50.33 -7.68
C GLY A 113 12.55 48.82 -7.70
N SER A 114 13.35 48.37 -8.66
CA SER A 114 13.73 46.96 -8.79
C SER A 114 14.78 46.56 -7.75
N TRP A 115 14.73 45.30 -7.33
CA TRP A 115 15.71 44.70 -6.44
C TRP A 115 16.69 43.84 -7.24
N ASP A 116 17.98 44.13 -7.16
CA ASP A 116 19.05 43.30 -7.72
C ASP A 116 20.17 43.09 -6.71
N ASP A 117 20.33 41.88 -6.19
CA ASP A 117 21.43 41.53 -5.29
C ASP A 117 22.39 40.48 -5.88
N GLN A 118 22.31 40.19 -7.20
CA GLN A 118 23.12 39.15 -7.85
C GLN A 118 24.63 39.28 -7.60
N GLY A 119 25.11 40.50 -7.44
CA GLY A 119 26.54 40.77 -7.26
C GLY A 119 27.00 40.81 -5.80
N GLY A 120 26.12 40.58 -4.82
CA GLY A 120 26.41 40.81 -3.41
C GLY A 120 25.83 39.77 -2.45
N THR A 121 25.80 40.11 -1.16
CA THR A 121 25.29 39.28 -0.08
C THR A 121 24.13 39.97 0.63
N PHE A 122 23.00 39.28 0.69
CA PHE A 122 21.83 39.66 1.46
C PHE A 122 21.28 38.43 2.16
N THR A 123 21.61 38.29 3.44
CA THR A 123 21.25 37.14 4.30
C THR A 123 20.82 37.63 5.69
N PRO A 124 19.71 38.40 5.75
CA PRO A 124 19.28 39.02 7.00
C PRO A 124 18.73 37.98 7.97
N GLY A 125 19.06 38.09 9.26
CA GLY A 125 18.45 37.28 10.31
C GLY A 125 17.15 37.85 10.88
N ALA A 126 16.74 39.03 10.42
CA ALA A 126 15.53 39.75 10.81
C ALA A 126 15.23 40.86 9.80
N GLY A 127 14.04 41.46 9.90
CA GLY A 127 13.64 42.64 9.15
C GLY A 127 12.73 42.36 7.97
N THR A 128 12.09 43.40 7.46
CA THR A 128 11.12 43.29 6.36
C THR A 128 11.52 44.19 5.21
N ILE A 129 11.52 43.64 4.00
CA ILE A 129 11.60 44.41 2.76
C ILE A 129 10.20 44.50 2.17
N THR A 130 9.73 45.72 1.92
CA THR A 130 8.50 46.00 1.20
C THR A 130 8.85 46.51 -0.19
N LEU A 131 8.35 45.85 -1.22
CA LEU A 131 8.44 46.31 -2.60
C LEU A 131 7.13 46.99 -3.01
N SER A 132 7.16 48.30 -3.22
CA SER A 132 5.95 49.14 -3.30
C SER A 132 5.72 49.84 -4.63
N GLY A 133 6.69 49.83 -5.54
CA GLY A 133 6.56 50.55 -6.81
C GLY A 133 6.03 49.69 -7.94
N ASP A 134 5.77 50.37 -9.06
CA ASP A 134 5.05 49.82 -10.19
C ASP A 134 5.99 49.09 -11.17
N ALA A 135 5.61 47.89 -11.58
CA ALA A 135 6.27 47.13 -12.66
C ALA A 135 7.79 46.89 -12.43
N THR A 136 8.13 46.29 -11.29
CA THR A 136 9.51 46.03 -10.87
C THR A 136 9.90 44.56 -10.98
N THR A 137 11.20 44.29 -10.86
CA THR A 137 11.73 42.92 -10.81
C THR A 137 12.46 42.63 -9.50
N ILE A 138 12.45 41.36 -9.11
CA ILE A 138 13.26 40.83 -8.01
C ILE A 138 14.30 39.90 -8.62
N THR A 139 15.56 40.23 -8.40
CA THR A 139 16.70 39.54 -8.99
C THR A 139 17.70 39.20 -7.90
N ALA A 140 17.53 38.03 -7.30
CA ALA A 140 18.31 37.52 -6.17
C ALA A 140 19.43 36.55 -6.59
N ALA A 141 20.57 36.64 -5.92
CA ALA A 141 21.67 35.69 -6.05
C ALA A 141 21.35 34.36 -5.36
N GLY A 142 21.90 33.25 -5.87
CA GLY A 142 21.80 31.96 -5.16
C GLY A 142 22.48 32.03 -3.79
N GLY A 143 21.73 31.70 -2.73
CA GLY A 143 22.19 31.75 -1.34
C GLY A 143 21.94 33.08 -0.62
N ASN A 144 21.35 34.07 -1.31
CA ASN A 144 20.73 35.23 -0.67
C ASN A 144 19.27 34.92 -0.36
N ASN A 145 18.74 35.57 0.68
CA ASN A 145 17.37 35.36 1.14
C ASN A 145 16.78 36.66 1.71
N PHE A 146 15.46 36.74 1.72
CA PHE A 146 14.73 37.71 2.52
C PHE A 146 14.41 37.09 3.89
N PHE A 147 14.30 37.90 4.93
CA PHE A 147 13.67 37.44 6.17
C PHE A 147 12.16 37.55 6.02
N ASN A 148 11.60 38.76 5.96
CA ASN A 148 10.24 38.98 5.48
C ASN A 148 10.25 39.77 4.16
N LEU A 149 9.34 39.41 3.24
CA LEU A 149 9.15 40.08 1.95
C LEU A 149 7.68 40.44 1.76
N PHE A 150 7.38 41.73 1.67
CA PHE A 150 6.04 42.23 1.42
C PHE A 150 5.94 42.84 0.02
N ILE A 151 4.88 42.48 -0.70
CA ILE A 151 4.57 42.93 -2.06
C ILE A 151 3.37 43.85 -1.97
N ASN A 152 3.58 45.13 -2.28
CA ASN A 152 2.55 46.16 -2.18
C ASN A 152 2.65 47.24 -3.28
N PRO A 153 2.76 46.86 -4.58
CA PRO A 153 2.62 47.81 -5.70
C PRO A 153 1.20 48.39 -5.76
N LEU A 154 0.96 49.39 -6.61
CA LEU A 154 -0.42 49.83 -6.87
C LEU A 154 -1.28 48.69 -7.43
N THR A 155 -2.56 48.65 -7.05
CA THR A 155 -3.51 47.63 -7.52
C THR A 155 -3.50 47.49 -9.04
N GLY A 156 -3.36 46.25 -9.52
CA GLY A 156 -3.27 45.92 -10.94
C GLY A 156 -1.86 45.95 -11.54
N ASN A 157 -0.85 46.40 -10.77
CA ASN A 157 0.54 46.31 -11.16
C ASN A 157 1.19 45.01 -10.68
N THR A 158 2.25 44.61 -11.37
CA THR A 158 2.91 43.32 -11.16
C THR A 158 4.37 43.53 -10.79
N ILE A 159 4.82 42.84 -9.74
CA ILE A 159 6.23 42.64 -9.41
C ILE A 159 6.62 41.23 -9.89
N THR A 160 7.69 41.12 -10.66
CA THR A 160 8.09 39.85 -11.30
C THR A 160 9.37 39.29 -10.68
N ALA A 161 9.30 38.05 -10.17
CA ALA A 161 10.49 37.29 -9.81
C ALA A 161 11.28 36.94 -11.08
N SER A 162 12.52 37.44 -11.17
CA SER A 162 13.45 37.22 -12.29
C SER A 162 14.61 36.28 -11.93
N SER A 163 14.50 35.63 -10.77
CA SER A 163 15.40 34.62 -10.21
C SER A 163 14.61 33.74 -9.23
N ASN A 164 15.28 32.73 -8.67
CA ASN A 164 14.71 32.04 -7.51
C ASN A 164 14.60 32.99 -6.31
N LEU A 165 13.57 32.78 -5.49
CA LEU A 165 13.34 33.52 -4.25
C LEU A 165 13.46 32.57 -3.05
N ASP A 166 14.02 33.09 -1.96
CA ASP A 166 14.16 32.40 -0.68
C ASP A 166 13.75 33.38 0.42
N ILE A 167 12.75 32.99 1.22
CA ILE A 167 12.15 33.80 2.28
C ILE A 167 12.12 32.98 3.58
N ASP A 168 12.94 33.36 4.55
CA ASP A 168 13.05 32.65 5.84
C ASP A 168 11.84 32.86 6.77
N GLY A 169 11.11 33.95 6.57
CA GLY A 169 9.99 34.39 7.38
C GLY A 169 8.71 34.51 6.56
N GLU A 170 8.07 35.67 6.61
CA GLU A 170 6.75 35.89 6.00
C GLU A 170 6.86 36.45 4.58
N LEU A 171 6.08 35.87 3.66
CA LEU A 171 5.71 36.48 2.40
C LEU A 171 4.28 37.03 2.52
N GLN A 172 4.10 38.33 2.25
CA GLN A 172 2.77 38.93 2.16
C GLN A 172 2.57 39.59 0.79
N VAL A 173 1.44 39.33 0.14
CA VAL A 173 1.00 40.04 -1.07
C VAL A 173 -0.24 40.86 -0.76
N THR A 174 -0.03 42.12 -0.36
CA THR A 174 -1.09 43.03 0.11
C THR A 174 -1.78 43.79 -1.03
N SER A 175 -1.07 44.01 -2.15
CA SER A 175 -1.65 44.67 -3.33
C SER A 175 -0.99 44.25 -4.63
N GLY A 176 -1.73 44.39 -5.73
CA GLY A 176 -1.28 44.02 -7.08
C GLY A 176 -0.94 42.54 -7.21
N THR A 177 0.14 42.23 -7.92
CA THR A 177 0.52 40.84 -8.23
C THR A 177 1.99 40.57 -7.95
N LEU A 178 2.29 39.48 -7.25
CA LEU A 178 3.60 38.83 -7.34
C LEU A 178 3.53 37.76 -8.43
N ALA A 179 4.32 37.91 -9.49
CA ALA A 179 4.39 36.96 -10.59
C ALA A 179 5.67 36.14 -10.55
N ILE A 180 5.53 34.82 -10.60
CA ILE A 180 6.63 33.86 -10.63
C ILE A 180 6.54 33.04 -11.91
N ALA A 181 7.51 33.23 -12.80
CA ALA A 181 7.54 32.60 -14.10
C ALA A 181 8.95 32.07 -14.40
N GLY A 182 9.12 30.75 -14.37
CA GLY A 182 10.37 30.09 -14.75
C GLY A 182 11.38 29.95 -13.61
N PHE A 183 10.97 30.28 -12.38
CA PHE A 183 11.81 30.25 -11.19
C PHE A 183 11.09 29.59 -10.03
N ASN A 184 11.85 29.19 -9.02
CA ASN A 184 11.31 28.62 -7.80
C ASN A 184 11.25 29.68 -6.69
N ALA A 185 10.29 29.54 -5.80
CA ALA A 185 10.25 30.29 -4.56
C ALA A 185 10.13 29.33 -3.38
N ASP A 186 10.83 29.63 -2.30
CA ASP A 186 10.75 28.90 -1.03
C ASP A 186 10.40 29.89 0.09
N VAL A 187 9.35 29.58 0.85
CA VAL A 187 8.91 30.38 2.00
C VAL A 187 8.88 29.49 3.22
N ALA A 188 9.79 29.72 4.17
CA ALA A 188 9.90 28.93 5.39
C ALA A 188 8.80 29.29 6.41
N GLY A 189 8.39 30.55 6.46
CA GLY A 189 7.30 31.03 7.32
C GLY A 189 5.94 31.05 6.62
N ILE A 190 5.12 32.05 6.96
CA ILE A 190 3.75 32.17 6.46
C ILE A 190 3.75 32.75 5.05
N THR A 191 2.86 32.25 4.20
CA THR A 191 2.52 32.88 2.91
C THR A 191 1.10 33.43 3.01
N ASN A 192 0.97 34.76 3.05
CA ASN A 192 -0.32 35.45 3.04
C ASN A 192 -0.56 36.14 1.70
N ILE A 193 -1.68 35.83 1.04
CA ILE A 193 -2.04 36.32 -0.29
C ILE A 193 -3.36 37.09 -0.16
N ASP A 194 -3.29 38.40 0.11
CA ASP A 194 -4.47 39.27 0.18
C ASP A 194 -4.95 39.67 -1.24
N GLU A 195 -4.04 39.75 -2.21
CA GLU A 195 -4.34 40.08 -3.62
C GLU A 195 -3.95 38.96 -4.59
N ILE A 196 -2.91 39.07 -5.41
CA ILE A 196 -2.63 38.03 -6.43
C ILE A 196 -1.21 37.49 -6.32
N LEU A 197 -1.08 36.17 -6.13
CA LEU A 197 0.13 35.44 -6.44
C LEU A 197 -0.09 34.66 -7.74
N SER A 198 0.69 34.94 -8.79
CA SER A 198 0.60 34.21 -10.06
C SER A 198 1.82 33.33 -10.29
N LEU A 199 1.58 32.11 -10.78
CA LEU A 199 2.59 31.10 -11.04
C LEU A 199 2.39 30.52 -12.45
N THR A 200 3.35 30.75 -13.35
CA THR A 200 3.30 30.18 -14.71
C THR A 200 4.06 28.85 -14.79
N THR A 201 5.30 28.82 -14.31
CA THR A 201 6.18 27.63 -14.30
C THR A 201 7.14 27.72 -13.12
N GLY A 202 7.76 26.61 -12.75
CA GLY A 202 8.58 26.50 -11.53
C GLY A 202 7.78 25.99 -10.35
N THR A 203 8.39 25.99 -9.17
CA THR A 203 7.78 25.50 -7.93
C THR A 203 7.78 26.60 -6.87
N PHE A 204 6.61 26.92 -6.35
CA PHE A 204 6.46 27.72 -5.14
C PHE A 204 6.27 26.77 -3.96
N THR A 205 7.17 26.79 -2.98
CA THR A 205 7.10 25.93 -1.78
C THR A 205 6.74 26.79 -0.58
N ALA A 206 5.60 26.49 0.04
CA ALA A 206 5.13 27.12 1.27
C ALA A 206 5.29 26.12 2.43
N ASN A 207 6.36 26.25 3.20
CA ASN A 207 6.64 25.37 4.34
C ASN A 207 5.78 25.69 5.56
N GLY A 208 5.46 26.98 5.76
CA GLY A 208 4.49 27.41 6.77
C GLY A 208 3.07 27.48 6.22
N LEU A 209 2.18 28.06 7.01
CA LEU A 209 0.77 28.20 6.64
C LEU A 209 0.63 29.05 5.36
N THR A 210 -0.26 28.61 4.46
CA THR A 210 -0.72 29.41 3.34
C THR A 210 -2.10 29.93 3.66
N ASP A 211 -2.27 31.25 3.61
CA ASP A 211 -3.56 31.94 3.74
C ASP A 211 -3.85 32.74 2.47
N VAL A 212 -5.01 32.51 1.87
CA VAL A 212 -5.43 33.12 0.60
C VAL A 212 -6.76 33.84 0.80
N ASP A 213 -6.69 35.13 1.10
CA ASP A 213 -7.85 36.03 1.09
C ASP A 213 -8.16 36.56 -0.32
N GLY A 214 -7.14 36.64 -1.18
CA GLY A 214 -7.20 37.10 -2.57
C GLY A 214 -7.30 35.95 -3.58
N THR A 215 -6.30 35.80 -4.43
CA THR A 215 -6.25 34.79 -5.50
C THR A 215 -4.87 34.19 -5.67
N LEU A 216 -4.80 32.87 -5.59
CA LEU A 216 -3.69 32.08 -6.12
C LEU A 216 -4.00 31.73 -7.59
N SER A 217 -3.25 32.29 -8.54
CA SER A 217 -3.42 32.08 -9.98
C SER A 217 -2.33 31.15 -10.53
N ILE A 218 -2.69 29.94 -10.95
CA ILE A 218 -1.77 28.99 -11.58
C ILE A 218 -2.04 28.98 -13.09
N GLU A 219 -1.14 29.63 -13.83
CA GLU A 219 -1.36 30.05 -15.22
C GLU A 219 -0.63 29.21 -16.28
N GLY A 220 0.20 28.26 -15.84
CA GLY A 220 0.91 27.34 -16.71
C GLY A 220 1.08 25.98 -16.03
N THR A 221 2.23 25.35 -16.23
CA THR A 221 2.55 24.04 -15.63
C THR A 221 3.29 24.15 -14.29
N GLY A 222 3.24 25.32 -13.65
CA GLY A 222 3.82 25.56 -12.35
C GLY A 222 3.17 24.71 -11.24
N THR A 223 3.91 24.52 -10.16
CA THR A 223 3.43 23.80 -8.97
C THR A 223 3.46 24.71 -7.75
N TYR A 224 2.32 24.87 -7.08
CA TYR A 224 2.27 25.40 -5.72
C TYR A 224 2.28 24.22 -4.75
N ASN A 225 3.36 24.08 -3.97
CA ASN A 225 3.54 23.04 -2.97
C ASN A 225 3.27 23.60 -1.57
N ALA A 226 2.10 23.30 -1.00
CA ALA A 226 1.72 23.69 0.35
C ALA A 226 2.12 22.57 1.32
N ASP A 227 3.33 22.65 1.87
CA ASP A 227 3.80 21.75 2.92
C ASP A 227 3.14 22.09 4.27
N GLY A 228 2.86 23.37 4.51
CA GLY A 228 1.96 23.80 5.57
C GLY A 228 0.47 23.70 5.17
N GLN A 229 -0.42 23.92 6.15
CA GLN A 229 -1.86 23.91 5.86
C GLN A 229 -2.24 25.03 4.88
N PHE A 230 -3.06 24.68 3.90
CA PHE A 230 -3.58 25.62 2.90
C PHE A 230 -5.00 26.04 3.26
N THR A 231 -5.22 27.35 3.42
CA THR A 231 -6.54 27.93 3.66
C THR A 231 -6.85 29.04 2.66
N ALA A 232 -8.09 29.05 2.18
CA ALA A 232 -8.67 30.12 1.39
C ALA A 232 -10.07 30.50 1.91
N ASP A 233 -10.20 30.49 3.25
CA ASP A 233 -11.44 30.81 3.94
C ASP A 233 -11.68 32.33 3.90
N GLY A 234 -12.90 32.78 3.60
CA GLY A 234 -13.23 34.22 3.68
C GLY A 234 -13.46 34.94 2.34
N GLY A 235 -13.37 34.23 1.22
CA GLY A 235 -13.65 34.78 -0.11
C GLY A 235 -12.51 34.59 -1.12
N GLY A 236 -11.41 33.97 -0.70
CA GLY A 236 -10.28 33.64 -1.56
C GLY A 236 -10.61 32.71 -2.71
N ALA A 237 -9.70 32.66 -3.68
CA ALA A 237 -9.83 31.84 -4.87
C ALA A 237 -8.52 31.12 -5.24
N VAL A 238 -8.67 29.89 -5.72
CA VAL A 238 -7.62 29.12 -6.40
C VAL A 238 -8.02 28.97 -7.86
N THR A 239 -7.31 29.67 -8.74
CA THR A 239 -7.65 29.70 -10.17
C THR A 239 -6.60 28.99 -11.01
N PHE A 240 -7.04 27.98 -11.76
CA PHE A 240 -6.24 27.32 -12.78
C PHE A 240 -6.63 27.83 -14.16
N THR A 241 -5.66 28.34 -14.93
CA THR A 241 -5.89 28.67 -16.35
C THR A 241 -5.11 27.75 -17.30
N ALA A 242 -4.38 26.78 -16.74
CA ALA A 242 -3.63 25.74 -17.43
C ALA A 242 -3.48 24.47 -16.55
N GLU A 243 -2.67 23.50 -16.97
CA GLU A 243 -2.46 22.18 -16.35
C GLU A 243 -1.53 22.19 -15.11
N GLY A 244 -1.46 23.29 -14.38
CA GLY A 244 -0.62 23.40 -13.19
C GLY A 244 -1.11 22.55 -12.02
N ASN A 245 -0.33 22.50 -10.95
CA ASN A 245 -0.60 21.63 -9.80
C ASN A 245 -0.61 22.41 -8.47
N LEU A 246 -1.58 22.11 -7.62
CA LEU A 246 -1.59 22.47 -6.20
C LEU A 246 -1.37 21.19 -5.38
N ILE A 247 -0.28 21.12 -4.62
CA ILE A 247 0.02 20.00 -3.72
C ILE A 247 -0.33 20.44 -2.29
N CYS A 248 -1.07 19.60 -1.58
CA CYS A 248 -1.49 19.79 -0.20
C CYS A 248 -0.88 18.68 0.68
N SER A 249 0.21 18.99 1.38
CA SER A 249 1.00 18.01 2.13
C SER A 249 0.65 17.98 3.63
N HIS A 250 -0.24 18.85 4.09
CA HIS A 250 -0.61 18.95 5.50
C HIS A 250 -1.89 18.17 5.86
N ALA A 251 -1.88 17.44 6.98
CA ALA A 251 -2.97 16.55 7.40
C ALA A 251 -4.24 17.26 7.89
N SER A 252 -4.11 18.49 8.42
CA SER A 252 -5.29 19.31 8.74
C SER A 252 -6.13 19.59 7.50
N PRO A 253 -7.46 19.76 7.63
CA PRO A 253 -8.33 20.07 6.50
C PRO A 253 -7.86 21.32 5.75
N ASN A 254 -7.68 21.19 4.44
CA ASN A 254 -7.39 22.32 3.55
C ASN A 254 -8.71 22.92 3.04
N THR A 255 -8.72 24.21 2.70
CA THR A 255 -9.88 24.90 2.12
C THR A 255 -9.48 25.70 0.90
N PHE A 256 -10.34 25.75 -0.11
CA PHE A 256 -9.97 26.30 -1.43
C PHE A 256 -10.81 27.52 -1.87
N GLY A 257 -11.76 27.96 -1.04
CA GLY A 257 -12.63 29.09 -1.36
C GLY A 257 -13.37 28.85 -2.68
N THR A 258 -13.10 29.68 -3.70
CA THR A 258 -13.51 29.36 -5.07
C THR A 258 -12.41 28.58 -5.79
N LEU A 259 -12.66 27.31 -6.08
CA LEU A 259 -11.76 26.46 -6.88
C LEU A 259 -12.20 26.39 -8.34
N THR A 260 -11.26 26.52 -9.28
CA THR A 260 -11.53 26.26 -10.70
C THR A 260 -11.69 24.76 -10.97
N SER A 261 -12.81 24.37 -11.59
CA SER A 261 -13.14 22.96 -11.87
C SER A 261 -12.92 22.54 -13.34
N THR A 262 -12.42 23.43 -14.20
CA THR A 262 -12.29 23.16 -15.64
C THR A 262 -10.90 22.75 -16.09
N LEU A 263 -9.88 23.01 -15.29
CA LEU A 263 -8.46 22.76 -15.59
C LEU A 263 -7.70 22.59 -14.28
N GLY A 264 -6.47 22.08 -14.39
CA GLY A 264 -5.52 21.99 -13.29
C GLY A 264 -5.72 20.75 -12.44
N LYS A 265 -4.77 20.55 -11.54
CA LYS A 265 -4.68 19.37 -10.70
C LYS A 265 -4.48 19.73 -9.25
N VAL A 266 -5.14 18.99 -8.36
CA VAL A 266 -4.88 19.03 -6.92
C VAL A 266 -4.33 17.68 -6.47
N THR A 267 -3.22 17.69 -5.74
CA THR A 267 -2.56 16.50 -5.20
C THR A 267 -2.63 16.53 -3.68
N PHE A 268 -3.04 15.43 -3.06
CA PHE A 268 -3.01 15.26 -1.61
C PHE A 268 -1.98 14.20 -1.24
N ASP A 269 -0.94 14.58 -0.50
CA ASP A 269 0.23 13.72 -0.24
C ASP A 269 0.77 13.77 1.20
N ALA A 270 -0.08 14.17 2.16
CA ALA A 270 0.31 14.17 3.56
C ALA A 270 0.75 12.77 4.05
N ALA A 271 1.70 12.75 4.99
CA ALA A 271 2.22 11.50 5.55
C ALA A 271 1.22 10.75 6.45
N LEU A 272 0.21 11.46 6.96
CA LEU A 272 -0.89 10.92 7.76
C LEU A 272 -2.19 11.00 6.96
N SER A 273 -3.21 10.30 7.45
CA SER A 273 -4.56 10.42 6.88
C SER A 273 -5.00 11.87 6.78
N GLN A 274 -5.63 12.22 5.67
CA GLN A 274 -5.96 13.60 5.31
C GLN A 274 -7.43 13.70 4.93
N ALA A 275 -8.07 14.79 5.34
CA ALA A 275 -9.43 15.07 4.94
C ALA A 275 -9.46 15.48 3.45
N LEU A 276 -10.39 14.91 2.68
CA LEU A 276 -10.69 15.34 1.33
C LEU A 276 -11.82 16.39 1.37
N PRO A 277 -11.53 17.67 1.04
CA PRO A 277 -12.52 18.75 1.11
C PRO A 277 -13.63 18.59 0.08
N ALA A 278 -14.79 19.14 0.41
CA ALA A 278 -16.01 19.06 -0.38
C ALA A 278 -15.96 20.01 -1.59
N GLU A 279 -15.30 19.58 -2.66
CA GLU A 279 -15.07 20.40 -3.86
C GLU A 279 -15.43 19.67 -5.15
N THR A 280 -15.47 20.42 -6.24
CA THR A 280 -15.42 19.90 -7.61
C THR A 280 -14.01 20.11 -8.17
N PHE A 281 -13.21 19.05 -8.17
CA PHE A 281 -11.88 19.04 -8.76
C PHE A 281 -11.96 18.81 -10.28
N HIS A 282 -11.07 19.43 -11.05
CA HIS A 282 -10.81 18.97 -12.41
C HIS A 282 -10.04 17.64 -12.35
N ASP A 283 -8.72 17.69 -12.10
CA ASP A 283 -7.93 16.49 -11.81
C ASP A 283 -7.59 16.39 -10.32
N LEU A 284 -7.61 15.18 -9.78
CA LEU A 284 -7.31 14.87 -8.38
C LEU A 284 -6.30 13.72 -8.31
N THR A 285 -5.16 13.94 -7.66
CA THR A 285 -4.18 12.88 -7.37
C THR A 285 -4.21 12.49 -5.90
N VAL A 286 -4.40 11.19 -5.67
CA VAL A 286 -4.36 10.55 -4.35
C VAL A 286 -2.96 9.98 -4.14
N ASN A 287 -2.13 10.65 -3.35
CA ASN A 287 -0.76 10.23 -3.01
C ASN A 287 -0.56 10.16 -1.49
N ASN A 288 -1.56 9.69 -0.75
CA ASN A 288 -1.58 9.69 0.70
C ASN A 288 -1.65 8.25 1.24
N ALA A 289 -0.52 7.71 1.70
CA ALA A 289 -0.47 6.35 2.26
C ALA A 289 -1.30 6.16 3.56
N GLY A 290 -1.72 7.26 4.20
CA GLY A 290 -2.66 7.26 5.32
C GLY A 290 -4.13 7.32 4.91
N ASN A 291 -4.43 7.31 3.61
CA ASN A 291 -5.74 7.43 2.97
C ASN A 291 -6.38 8.82 3.09
N LEU A 292 -7.19 9.15 2.09
CA LEU A 292 -8.05 10.32 2.09
C LEU A 292 -9.43 9.97 2.66
N THR A 293 -9.99 10.85 3.47
CA THR A 293 -11.29 10.63 4.13
C THR A 293 -12.28 11.74 3.78
N MET A 294 -13.45 11.37 3.28
CA MET A 294 -14.51 12.30 2.88
C MET A 294 -15.47 12.61 4.04
N ALA A 295 -15.81 13.88 4.22
CA ALA A 295 -16.84 14.32 5.16
C ALA A 295 -18.16 14.76 4.48
N ASN A 296 -18.10 15.05 3.18
CA ASN A 296 -19.23 15.41 2.32
C ASN A 296 -18.98 14.83 0.92
N ASP A 297 -19.94 14.96 0.02
CA ASP A 297 -19.79 14.60 -1.40
C ASP A 297 -18.64 15.38 -2.05
N VAL A 298 -17.92 14.71 -2.94
CA VAL A 298 -16.76 15.25 -3.68
C VAL A 298 -16.93 14.89 -5.15
N GLN A 299 -16.59 15.79 -6.07
CA GLN A 299 -16.67 15.54 -7.50
C GLN A 299 -15.31 15.71 -8.19
N VAL A 300 -15.03 14.86 -9.20
CA VAL A 300 -13.87 14.93 -10.08
C VAL A 300 -14.33 14.88 -11.53
N ASP A 301 -14.11 15.96 -12.29
CA ASP A 301 -14.59 16.11 -13.68
C ASP A 301 -13.59 15.64 -14.75
N GLY A 302 -12.31 15.62 -14.40
CA GLY A 302 -11.16 15.10 -15.15
C GLY A 302 -10.70 13.74 -14.61
N ASP A 303 -9.40 13.57 -14.37
CA ASP A 303 -8.83 12.31 -13.91
C ASP A 303 -8.68 12.24 -12.37
N LEU A 304 -9.18 11.15 -11.79
CA LEU A 304 -8.83 10.73 -10.43
C LEU A 304 -7.69 9.70 -10.51
N ASP A 305 -6.48 10.14 -10.17
CA ASP A 305 -5.26 9.35 -10.28
C ASP A 305 -4.80 8.83 -8.92
N PHE A 306 -4.61 7.51 -8.80
CA PHE A 306 -4.11 6.87 -7.59
C PHE A 306 -2.60 6.61 -7.69
N THR A 307 -1.83 7.26 -6.83
CA THR A 307 -0.41 6.95 -6.61
C THR A 307 -0.19 6.16 -5.32
N SER A 308 -0.94 6.49 -4.26
CA SER A 308 -0.82 5.82 -2.95
C SER A 308 -2.05 6.06 -2.08
N GLY A 309 -2.57 4.99 -1.47
CA GLY A 309 -3.67 5.01 -0.51
C GLY A 309 -5.06 5.13 -1.11
N ASP A 310 -6.05 4.91 -0.26
CA ASP A 310 -7.46 4.83 -0.64
C ASP A 310 -8.17 6.19 -0.53
N VAL A 311 -9.31 6.31 -1.21
CA VAL A 311 -10.34 7.31 -0.88
C VAL A 311 -11.46 6.63 -0.11
N ILE A 312 -11.62 7.01 1.17
CA ILE A 312 -12.65 6.50 2.07
C ILE A 312 -13.87 7.42 2.01
N THR A 313 -14.99 6.91 1.50
CA THR A 313 -16.18 7.74 1.23
C THR A 313 -17.03 8.04 2.46
N ASN A 314 -16.96 7.21 3.51
CA ASN A 314 -17.90 7.22 4.63
C ASN A 314 -19.35 7.16 4.13
N ASP A 315 -20.21 8.10 4.52
CA ASP A 315 -21.62 8.21 4.10
C ASP A 315 -21.82 9.06 2.83
N ASN A 316 -20.75 9.38 2.10
CA ASN A 316 -20.76 10.36 1.02
C ASN A 316 -20.54 9.74 -0.36
N LYS A 317 -20.83 10.51 -1.40
CA LYS A 317 -20.59 10.12 -2.80
C LYS A 317 -19.31 10.76 -3.33
N LEU A 318 -18.40 9.91 -3.83
CA LEU A 318 -17.34 10.35 -4.73
C LEU A 318 -17.89 10.31 -6.15
N ILE A 319 -18.03 11.46 -6.80
CA ILE A 319 -18.72 11.61 -8.08
C ILE A 319 -17.68 11.82 -9.17
N ILE A 320 -17.68 10.93 -10.16
CA ILE A 320 -16.90 11.09 -11.38
C ILE A 320 -17.81 11.72 -12.44
N GLY A 321 -17.40 12.91 -12.90
CA GLY A 321 -18.12 13.72 -13.88
C GLY A 321 -18.27 13.02 -15.23
N SER A 322 -19.02 13.62 -16.16
CA SER A 322 -19.36 12.96 -17.44
C SER A 322 -18.14 12.57 -18.29
N SER A 323 -17.11 13.40 -18.29
CA SER A 323 -15.81 13.17 -18.94
C SER A 323 -14.78 12.50 -18.03
N GLY A 324 -15.07 12.36 -16.75
CA GLY A 324 -14.07 11.98 -15.77
C GLY A 324 -13.63 10.53 -15.87
N THR A 325 -12.37 10.29 -15.49
CA THR A 325 -11.70 8.98 -15.52
C THR A 325 -11.12 8.64 -14.15
N ILE A 326 -10.80 7.36 -13.95
CA ILE A 326 -10.01 6.91 -12.81
C ILE A 326 -8.81 6.14 -13.36
N SER A 327 -7.62 6.47 -12.85
CA SER A 327 -6.35 5.90 -13.28
C SER A 327 -5.61 5.25 -12.11
N ASN A 328 -4.83 4.21 -12.41
CA ASN A 328 -3.87 3.59 -11.48
C ASN A 328 -4.43 2.99 -10.19
N ALA A 329 -5.72 2.67 -10.14
CA ALA A 329 -6.29 1.96 -9.00
C ALA A 329 -5.69 0.54 -8.85
N THR A 330 -5.41 0.14 -7.60
CA THR A 330 -4.82 -1.16 -7.23
C THR A 330 -5.41 -1.66 -5.91
N ASP A 331 -5.07 -2.89 -5.48
CA ASP A 331 -5.46 -3.40 -4.16
C ASP A 331 -5.02 -2.49 -2.99
N ALA A 332 -3.91 -1.75 -3.17
CA ALA A 332 -3.37 -0.84 -2.15
C ALA A 332 -3.83 0.63 -2.31
N ALA A 333 -4.59 0.94 -3.37
CA ALA A 333 -5.04 2.30 -3.65
C ALA A 333 -6.32 2.27 -4.51
N HIS A 334 -7.47 2.37 -3.87
CA HIS A 334 -8.77 2.32 -4.53
C HIS A 334 -9.85 3.10 -3.76
N ILE A 335 -11.10 3.04 -4.22
CA ILE A 335 -12.22 3.66 -3.51
C ILE A 335 -12.76 2.66 -2.50
N ASN A 336 -12.69 3.02 -1.22
CA ASN A 336 -13.19 2.21 -0.12
C ASN A 336 -14.50 2.79 0.41
N VAL A 337 -15.59 2.03 0.23
CA VAL A 337 -16.93 2.41 0.68
C VAL A 337 -17.25 1.67 1.97
N ILE A 338 -17.27 2.39 3.10
CA ILE A 338 -17.33 1.75 4.43
C ILE A 338 -18.66 1.93 5.18
N ASN A 339 -19.49 2.92 4.84
CA ASN A 339 -20.80 3.11 5.46
C ASN A 339 -21.93 2.89 4.45
N ASP A 340 -23.13 2.61 4.97
CA ASP A 340 -24.28 2.22 4.15
C ASP A 340 -24.72 3.26 3.11
N ASN A 341 -24.38 4.54 3.31
CA ASN A 341 -24.78 5.61 2.40
C ASN A 341 -23.66 6.07 1.47
N GLY A 342 -22.44 5.50 1.59
CA GLY A 342 -21.32 5.84 0.72
C GLY A 342 -21.40 5.16 -0.64
N TYR A 343 -20.94 5.83 -1.69
CA TYR A 343 -20.87 5.27 -3.05
C TYR A 343 -19.75 5.90 -3.90
N LEU A 344 -19.25 5.14 -4.88
CA LEU A 344 -18.60 5.71 -6.06
C LEU A 344 -19.67 5.95 -7.13
N SER A 345 -19.87 7.20 -7.51
CA SER A 345 -20.84 7.61 -8.52
C SER A 345 -20.17 7.93 -9.84
N LYS A 346 -20.78 7.54 -10.96
CA LYS A 346 -20.35 7.96 -12.31
C LYS A 346 -21.54 8.53 -13.07
N ILE A 347 -21.36 9.74 -13.59
CA ILE A 347 -22.30 10.37 -14.52
C ILE A 347 -21.96 9.91 -15.95
N PHE A 348 -22.92 9.30 -16.65
CA PHE A 348 -22.81 8.96 -18.07
C PHE A 348 -23.60 9.98 -18.89
N GLY A 349 -22.92 10.72 -19.77
CA GLY A 349 -23.58 11.68 -20.67
C GLY A 349 -24.21 11.04 -21.92
N SER A 350 -23.80 9.80 -22.23
CA SER A 350 -24.31 8.95 -23.31
C SER A 350 -23.90 7.50 -23.04
N ALA A 351 -24.28 6.58 -23.93
CA ALA A 351 -23.77 5.20 -23.90
C ALA A 351 -22.23 5.18 -23.88
N SER A 352 -21.64 4.63 -22.83
CA SER A 352 -20.19 4.43 -22.69
C SER A 352 -19.89 3.38 -21.64
N THR A 353 -18.60 3.03 -21.50
CA THR A 353 -18.13 2.06 -20.50
C THR A 353 -17.31 2.76 -19.43
N PHE A 354 -17.45 2.32 -18.18
CA PHE A 354 -16.65 2.79 -17.05
C PHE A 354 -16.37 1.63 -16.09
N SER A 355 -15.11 1.56 -15.63
CA SER A 355 -14.69 0.67 -14.55
C SER A 355 -14.85 1.39 -13.22
N PHE A 356 -15.54 0.77 -12.27
CA PHE A 356 -15.69 1.25 -10.89
C PHE A 356 -14.68 0.53 -9.99
N PRO A 357 -13.51 1.10 -9.67
CA PRO A 357 -12.52 0.46 -8.82
C PRO A 357 -12.87 0.62 -7.33
N VAL A 358 -13.96 -0.04 -6.93
CA VAL A 358 -14.42 -0.11 -5.54
C VAL A 358 -13.81 -1.32 -4.82
N GLY A 359 -13.71 -1.26 -3.50
CA GLY A 359 -13.18 -2.34 -2.66
C GLY A 359 -13.47 -2.11 -1.18
N ASN A 360 -12.79 -2.87 -0.32
CA ASN A 360 -13.00 -2.84 1.15
C ASN A 360 -11.77 -2.30 1.93
N GLY A 361 -10.82 -1.67 1.23
CA GLY A 361 -9.58 -1.15 1.79
C GLY A 361 -8.47 -2.18 1.98
N THR A 362 -8.68 -3.42 1.53
CA THR A 362 -7.64 -4.46 1.46
C THR A 362 -7.59 -5.09 0.08
N ILE A 363 -8.75 -5.23 -0.56
CA ILE A 363 -8.89 -5.83 -1.87
C ILE A 363 -9.66 -4.91 -2.81
N LEU A 364 -9.18 -4.79 -4.04
CA LEU A 364 -9.87 -4.14 -5.14
C LEU A 364 -10.81 -5.14 -5.81
N ARG A 365 -12.05 -4.71 -6.06
CA ARG A 365 -13.10 -5.51 -6.69
C ARG A 365 -13.81 -4.70 -7.76
N SER A 366 -13.04 -4.32 -8.78
CA SER A 366 -13.56 -3.52 -9.89
C SER A 366 -14.76 -4.17 -10.57
N ILE A 367 -15.73 -3.34 -11.01
CA ILE A 367 -16.83 -3.77 -11.87
C ILE A 367 -16.98 -2.80 -13.03
N ASP A 368 -17.12 -3.33 -14.24
CA ASP A 368 -17.33 -2.56 -15.45
C ASP A 368 -18.83 -2.49 -15.77
N LEU A 369 -19.34 -1.28 -16.01
CA LEU A 369 -20.66 -1.05 -16.59
C LEU A 369 -20.50 -0.47 -17.98
N ALA A 370 -21.18 -1.05 -18.98
CA ALA A 370 -21.37 -0.44 -20.30
C ALA A 370 -22.83 -0.04 -20.46
N THR A 371 -23.11 1.26 -20.45
CA THR A 371 -24.46 1.82 -20.47
C THR A 371 -25.01 1.95 -21.89
N ASP A 372 -26.34 1.91 -22.02
CA ASP A 372 -27.04 2.08 -23.31
C ASP A 372 -27.51 3.52 -23.59
N ASP A 373 -27.52 4.39 -22.57
CA ASP A 373 -27.90 5.81 -22.65
C ASP A 373 -27.30 6.61 -21.48
N ALA A 374 -27.64 7.90 -21.38
CA ALA A 374 -27.27 8.78 -20.29
C ALA A 374 -27.98 8.40 -18.97
N SER A 375 -27.23 8.24 -17.88
CA SER A 375 -27.72 8.01 -16.51
C SER A 375 -26.59 8.21 -15.51
N THR A 376 -26.90 8.15 -14.21
CA THR A 376 -25.90 8.08 -13.15
C THR A 376 -26.03 6.74 -12.44
N PHE A 377 -24.90 6.09 -12.22
CA PHE A 377 -24.81 4.85 -11.45
C PHE A 377 -23.96 5.09 -10.21
N ASP A 378 -24.50 4.75 -9.06
CA ASP A 378 -23.79 4.75 -7.78
C ASP A 378 -23.47 3.29 -7.44
N VAL A 379 -22.19 2.97 -7.31
CA VAL A 379 -21.71 1.61 -7.09
C VAL A 379 -20.97 1.56 -5.76
N ARG A 380 -21.31 0.57 -4.95
CA ARG A 380 -20.52 0.17 -3.79
C ARG A 380 -20.26 -1.33 -3.82
N TYR A 381 -19.13 -1.73 -3.27
CA TYR A 381 -18.78 -3.12 -3.00
C TYR A 381 -18.92 -3.36 -1.52
N ASP A 382 -19.73 -4.34 -1.16
CA ASP A 382 -19.85 -4.81 0.21
C ASP A 382 -19.30 -6.22 0.29
N ASP A 383 -18.37 -6.39 1.21
CA ASP A 383 -17.99 -7.69 1.72
C ASP A 383 -18.69 -7.81 3.07
N ASN A 384 -19.89 -8.42 3.09
CA ASN A 384 -20.64 -8.66 4.31
C ASN A 384 -19.88 -9.71 5.11
N LYS A 385 -18.86 -9.23 5.83
CA LYS A 385 -18.01 -10.01 6.73
C LYS A 385 -18.90 -10.83 7.64
N PHE A 386 -18.73 -12.14 7.58
CA PHE A 386 -19.38 -13.06 8.52
C PHE A 386 -19.14 -12.57 9.95
N ILE A 387 -20.22 -12.31 10.68
CA ILE A 387 -20.16 -12.04 12.12
C ILE A 387 -20.20 -13.40 12.81
N ASN A 388 -19.12 -13.72 13.51
CA ASN A 388 -19.04 -14.96 14.28
C ASN A 388 -20.19 -15.03 15.31
N VAL A 389 -20.53 -16.24 15.77
CA VAL A 389 -21.60 -16.45 16.78
C VAL A 389 -21.31 -15.70 18.09
N ASP A 390 -20.05 -15.32 18.33
CA ASP A 390 -19.61 -14.51 19.47
C ASP A 390 -19.66 -12.98 19.24
N ASN A 391 -20.25 -12.55 18.11
CA ASN A 391 -20.43 -11.16 17.71
C ASN A 391 -19.10 -10.43 17.40
N THR A 392 -18.04 -11.18 17.07
CA THR A 392 -16.79 -10.61 16.54
C THR A 392 -16.86 -10.47 15.02
N ILE A 393 -16.32 -9.36 14.50
CA ILE A 393 -16.16 -9.13 13.06
C ILE A 393 -14.95 -9.95 12.60
N ALA A 394 -15.16 -10.88 11.68
CA ALA A 394 -14.07 -11.56 11.01
C ALA A 394 -13.12 -10.55 10.37
N SER A 395 -11.85 -10.52 10.79
CA SER A 395 -10.84 -9.69 10.18
C SER A 395 -10.63 -10.16 8.74
N SER A 396 -11.01 -9.34 7.75
CA SER A 396 -10.79 -9.54 6.30
C SER A 396 -11.07 -10.97 5.81
N GLY A 397 -12.29 -11.26 5.36
CA GLY A 397 -12.57 -12.49 4.63
C GLY A 397 -12.42 -13.82 5.40
N THR A 398 -12.24 -13.82 6.72
CA THR A 398 -12.28 -15.07 7.50
C THR A 398 -13.72 -15.45 7.85
N VAL A 399 -14.43 -16.06 6.90
CA VAL A 399 -15.55 -16.90 7.30
C VAL A 399 -14.98 -18.02 8.18
N ASP A 400 -15.65 -18.28 9.31
CA ASP A 400 -15.34 -19.38 10.21
C ASP A 400 -14.99 -20.66 9.41
N GLN A 401 -13.77 -21.17 9.58
CA GLN A 401 -13.27 -22.35 8.86
C GLN A 401 -14.06 -23.63 9.18
N THR A 402 -14.93 -23.62 10.20
CA THR A 402 -15.90 -24.71 10.44
C THR A 402 -17.03 -24.78 9.41
N SER A 403 -17.19 -23.76 8.57
CA SER A 403 -18.10 -23.73 7.41
C SER A 403 -17.41 -23.91 6.05
N GLY A 404 -16.09 -24.10 6.06
CA GLY A 404 -15.31 -24.58 4.92
C GLY A 404 -14.88 -23.53 3.88
N PHE A 405 -14.79 -22.25 4.23
CA PHE A 405 -14.32 -21.23 3.28
C PHE A 405 -12.88 -20.79 3.62
N GLY A 406 -11.98 -20.88 2.63
CA GLY A 406 -10.60 -20.39 2.74
C GLY A 406 -10.51 -18.86 2.76
N VAL A 407 -9.35 -18.34 3.15
CA VAL A 407 -9.06 -16.92 3.44
C VAL A 407 -9.10 -15.96 2.23
N ASP A 408 -9.37 -16.45 1.03
CA ASP A 408 -9.31 -15.69 -0.22
C ASP A 408 -10.71 -15.61 -0.86
N GLY A 409 -11.22 -14.40 -1.13
CA GLY A 409 -12.62 -14.12 -1.44
C GLY A 409 -13.22 -14.94 -2.59
N HIS A 410 -14.27 -15.71 -2.29
CA HIS A 410 -14.97 -16.65 -3.18
C HIS A 410 -16.19 -16.04 -3.87
N VAL A 411 -16.56 -16.54 -5.06
CA VAL A 411 -17.86 -16.31 -5.71
C VAL A 411 -19.00 -16.41 -4.68
N SER A 412 -19.74 -15.33 -4.46
CA SER A 412 -20.58 -15.10 -3.26
C SER A 412 -21.81 -16.01 -3.13
N GLY A 413 -22.11 -16.89 -4.09
CA GLY A 413 -23.35 -17.65 -4.04
C GLY A 413 -23.55 -18.70 -5.12
N TYR A 414 -24.55 -19.55 -4.86
CA TYR A 414 -25.18 -20.40 -5.86
C TYR A 414 -26.33 -19.61 -6.51
N ALA A 415 -26.33 -19.50 -7.84
CA ALA A 415 -27.40 -18.86 -8.58
C ALA A 415 -28.47 -19.90 -8.93
N ASN A 416 -29.68 -19.75 -8.37
CA ASN A 416 -30.79 -20.62 -8.73
C ASN A 416 -31.30 -20.20 -10.12
N GLN A 417 -31.28 -21.11 -11.10
CA GLN A 417 -31.98 -20.87 -12.35
C GLN A 417 -33.48 -20.95 -12.05
N ASN A 418 -34.16 -19.81 -12.03
CA ASN A 418 -35.55 -19.69 -11.63
C ASN A 418 -36.45 -20.80 -12.21
N SER A 419 -37.22 -21.40 -11.30
CA SER A 419 -38.07 -22.58 -11.43
C SER A 419 -38.96 -22.61 -12.68
N THR A 420 -38.79 -23.65 -13.50
CA THR A 420 -39.88 -24.45 -14.11
C THR A 420 -39.40 -25.79 -14.67
N ALA A 421 -38.09 -26.05 -14.73
CA ALA A 421 -37.54 -27.34 -15.15
C ALA A 421 -36.63 -27.92 -14.06
N ASP A 422 -37.14 -28.97 -13.42
CA ASP A 422 -36.41 -29.96 -12.63
C ASP A 422 -35.18 -30.46 -13.42
N PRO A 423 -33.98 -30.32 -12.85
CA PRO A 423 -33.31 -31.48 -12.27
C PRO A 423 -32.98 -31.22 -10.79
N PRO A 424 -32.63 -32.24 -9.99
CA PRO A 424 -32.92 -32.29 -8.57
C PRO A 424 -32.30 -31.10 -7.86
N VAL A 425 -33.16 -30.21 -7.37
CA VAL A 425 -32.82 -29.16 -6.42
C VAL A 425 -32.07 -29.84 -5.28
N ILE A 426 -30.76 -29.65 -5.22
CA ILE A 426 -30.03 -29.94 -4.00
C ILE A 426 -30.64 -28.97 -2.99
N ASN A 427 -31.29 -29.49 -1.95
CA ASN A 427 -31.89 -28.72 -0.84
C ASN A 427 -30.79 -28.05 0.01
N SER A 428 -29.88 -27.30 -0.62
CA SER A 428 -28.96 -26.43 0.06
C SER A 428 -29.59 -25.04 0.10
N PRO A 429 -29.75 -24.43 1.29
CA PRO A 429 -30.30 -23.09 1.38
C PRO A 429 -29.43 -22.10 0.58
N ALA A 430 -30.06 -21.17 -0.13
CA ALA A 430 -29.36 -20.07 -0.77
C ALA A 430 -28.45 -19.38 0.25
N ILE A 431 -27.21 -19.04 -0.13
CA ILE A 431 -26.33 -18.20 0.69
C ILE A 431 -26.99 -16.82 0.72
N PRO A 432 -27.52 -16.36 1.87
CA PRO A 432 -28.15 -15.06 1.93
C PRO A 432 -27.08 -13.96 1.80
N ILE A 433 -27.53 -12.77 1.42
CA ILE A 433 -26.67 -11.60 1.17
C ILE A 433 -25.73 -11.24 2.35
N ASP A 434 -26.04 -11.70 3.56
CA ASP A 434 -25.25 -11.49 4.78
C ASP A 434 -24.02 -12.41 4.90
N LYS A 435 -23.80 -13.33 3.96
CA LYS A 435 -22.75 -14.35 4.02
C LYS A 435 -21.79 -14.36 2.83
N GLY A 436 -21.73 -13.28 2.06
CA GLY A 436 -20.79 -13.15 0.95
C GLY A 436 -20.61 -11.70 0.49
N TYR A 437 -20.02 -11.52 -0.68
CA TYR A 437 -19.80 -10.19 -1.25
C TYR A 437 -20.84 -9.84 -2.33
N TYR A 438 -21.15 -8.57 -2.47
CA TYR A 438 -22.01 -8.10 -3.54
C TYR A 438 -21.69 -6.66 -3.93
N TYR A 439 -22.23 -6.28 -5.08
CA TYR A 439 -22.30 -4.92 -5.54
C TYR A 439 -23.72 -4.42 -5.34
N ASN A 440 -23.89 -3.32 -4.60
CA ASN A 440 -25.14 -2.58 -4.60
C ASN A 440 -25.02 -1.43 -5.58
N ILE A 441 -25.88 -1.45 -6.60
CA ILE A 441 -25.87 -0.50 -7.70
C ILE A 441 -27.19 0.28 -7.67
N LEU A 442 -27.09 1.58 -7.42
CA LEU A 442 -28.20 2.50 -7.53
C LEU A 442 -28.19 3.17 -8.90
N ARG A 443 -29.38 3.38 -9.46
CA ARG A 443 -29.53 4.05 -10.75
C ARG A 443 -30.40 5.30 -10.61
N THR A 444 -29.89 6.40 -11.16
CA THR A 444 -30.66 7.60 -11.45
C THR A 444 -30.72 7.84 -12.96
N GLY A 445 -31.89 7.68 -13.57
CA GLY A 445 -32.10 7.81 -15.02
C GLY A 445 -32.79 6.58 -15.62
N ALA A 446 -32.78 6.47 -16.95
CA ALA A 446 -33.48 5.42 -17.69
C ALA A 446 -32.54 4.41 -18.36
N ALA A 447 -31.24 4.69 -18.42
CA ALA A 447 -30.26 3.82 -19.04
C ALA A 447 -30.12 2.53 -18.23
N ASN A 448 -29.81 1.46 -18.91
CA ASN A 448 -29.44 0.19 -18.35
C ASN A 448 -27.99 -0.12 -18.75
N ALA A 449 -27.43 -1.21 -18.25
CA ALA A 449 -26.04 -1.55 -18.54
C ALA A 449 -25.84 -3.05 -18.69
N THR A 450 -24.81 -3.44 -19.43
CA THR A 450 -24.18 -4.75 -19.25
C THR A 450 -23.19 -4.68 -18.09
N LEU A 451 -23.10 -5.74 -17.31
CA LEU A 451 -22.12 -5.88 -16.24
C LEU A 451 -20.97 -6.76 -16.72
N SER A 452 -19.74 -6.39 -16.40
CA SER A 452 -18.59 -7.27 -16.58
C SER A 452 -17.55 -7.14 -15.47
N VAL A 453 -16.84 -8.24 -15.24
CA VAL A 453 -15.58 -8.24 -14.50
C VAL A 453 -14.54 -8.99 -15.31
N ASN A 454 -13.29 -8.56 -15.17
CA ASN A 454 -12.12 -9.20 -15.74
C ASN A 454 -11.19 -9.58 -14.59
N TRP A 455 -10.62 -10.78 -14.64
CA TRP A 455 -9.63 -11.23 -13.68
C TRP A 455 -8.34 -11.66 -14.37
N THR A 456 -7.24 -11.42 -13.66
CA THR A 456 -5.89 -11.79 -14.10
C THR A 456 -5.19 -12.75 -13.13
N ASP A 457 -5.90 -13.08 -12.05
CA ASP A 457 -5.50 -14.05 -11.05
C ASP A 457 -6.76 -14.80 -10.57
N ARG A 458 -6.59 -16.06 -10.16
CA ARG A 458 -7.69 -16.94 -9.77
C ARG A 458 -8.34 -16.54 -8.43
N ASP A 459 -7.62 -15.81 -7.58
CA ASP A 459 -8.06 -15.41 -6.24
C ASP A 459 -8.74 -14.02 -6.29
N GLN A 460 -8.59 -13.27 -7.39
CA GLN A 460 -9.09 -11.90 -7.53
C GLN A 460 -10.62 -11.78 -7.39
N TYR A 461 -11.37 -12.78 -7.85
CA TYR A 461 -12.83 -12.87 -7.64
C TYR A 461 -13.25 -14.27 -7.21
N GLY A 462 -12.31 -15.04 -6.66
CA GLY A 462 -12.59 -16.41 -6.19
C GLY A 462 -12.90 -17.39 -7.30
N THR A 463 -12.30 -17.19 -8.48
CA THR A 463 -12.47 -18.06 -9.66
C THR A 463 -11.61 -19.32 -9.59
N GLY A 464 -10.70 -19.42 -8.62
CA GLY A 464 -9.85 -20.58 -8.39
C GLY A 464 -10.54 -21.82 -7.82
N GLY A 465 -11.84 -21.72 -7.47
CA GLY A 465 -12.51 -22.78 -6.74
C GLY A 465 -11.86 -23.03 -5.37
N PRO A 466 -12.17 -24.13 -4.68
CA PRO A 466 -11.87 -24.27 -3.26
C PRO A 466 -10.41 -24.69 -2.93
N GLY A 467 -9.45 -24.32 -3.78
CA GLY A 467 -8.03 -24.23 -3.39
C GLY A 467 -7.18 -25.51 -3.44
N THR A 468 -7.57 -26.60 -4.12
CA THR A 468 -6.68 -27.79 -4.24
C THR A 468 -5.89 -27.84 -5.56
N PRO A 469 -4.61 -28.29 -5.56
CA PRO A 469 -3.86 -28.49 -6.81
C PRO A 469 -4.47 -29.60 -7.68
N GLY A 470 -5.18 -29.21 -8.74
CA GLY A 470 -5.76 -30.12 -9.74
C GLY A 470 -7.25 -29.92 -10.01
N ASP A 471 -7.94 -29.15 -9.16
CA ASP A 471 -9.32 -28.73 -9.40
C ASP A 471 -9.30 -27.45 -10.26
N GLU A 472 -9.85 -27.50 -11.47
CA GLU A 472 -10.12 -26.29 -12.26
C GLU A 472 -11.60 -25.96 -12.09
N ALA A 473 -11.90 -24.81 -11.46
CA ALA A 473 -13.28 -24.30 -11.45
C ALA A 473 -13.79 -24.21 -12.89
N ASN A 474 -15.00 -24.71 -13.13
CA ASN A 474 -15.57 -24.64 -14.47
C ASN A 474 -16.04 -23.21 -14.73
N ILE A 475 -15.20 -22.44 -15.42
CA ILE A 475 -15.49 -21.05 -15.78
C ILE A 475 -16.82 -20.91 -16.54
N ASP A 476 -17.24 -21.94 -17.30
CA ASP A 476 -18.49 -21.93 -18.06
C ASP A 476 -19.74 -21.88 -17.17
N LEU A 477 -19.59 -22.10 -15.87
CA LEU A 477 -20.68 -22.08 -14.88
C LEU A 477 -20.72 -20.79 -14.05
N ILE A 478 -19.70 -19.93 -14.19
CA ILE A 478 -19.68 -18.61 -13.56
C ILE A 478 -20.72 -17.72 -14.25
N THR A 479 -21.56 -17.10 -13.45
CA THR A 479 -22.64 -16.22 -13.92
C THR A 479 -22.75 -14.99 -13.05
N TRP A 480 -23.26 -13.90 -13.60
CA TRP A 480 -23.85 -12.86 -12.77
C TRP A 480 -25.14 -13.37 -12.13
N ALA A 481 -25.43 -12.90 -10.92
CA ALA A 481 -26.68 -13.15 -10.23
C ALA A 481 -27.23 -11.87 -9.60
N GLU A 482 -28.55 -11.74 -9.58
CA GLU A 482 -29.29 -10.64 -8.94
C GLU A 482 -30.01 -11.14 -7.70
N TRP A 483 -30.03 -10.35 -6.63
CA TRP A 483 -30.76 -10.70 -5.41
C TRP A 483 -32.26 -10.43 -5.57
N SER A 484 -33.07 -11.48 -5.48
CA SER A 484 -34.53 -11.37 -5.38
C SER A 484 -34.95 -11.13 -3.93
N THR A 485 -35.36 -9.91 -3.62
CA THR A 485 -35.85 -9.55 -2.27
C THR A 485 -37.14 -10.25 -1.86
N GLY A 486 -37.99 -10.63 -2.83
CA GLY A 486 -39.27 -11.27 -2.55
C GLY A 486 -39.12 -12.75 -2.20
N ASP A 487 -38.20 -13.43 -2.87
CA ASP A 487 -37.99 -14.87 -2.75
C ASP A 487 -36.69 -15.23 -1.99
N GLU A 488 -35.97 -14.22 -1.48
CA GLU A 488 -34.75 -14.32 -0.66
C GLU A 488 -33.68 -15.26 -1.26
N HIS A 489 -33.44 -15.16 -2.57
CA HIS A 489 -32.40 -15.94 -3.25
C HIS A 489 -31.76 -15.18 -4.42
N TRP A 490 -30.64 -15.73 -4.90
CA TRP A 490 -29.92 -15.25 -6.08
C TRP A 490 -30.52 -15.83 -7.37
N ASP A 491 -31.05 -14.96 -8.22
CA ASP A 491 -31.52 -15.28 -9.57
C ASP A 491 -30.37 -15.18 -10.57
N ALA A 492 -30.12 -16.25 -11.32
CA ALA A 492 -29.08 -16.24 -12.35
C ALA A 492 -29.42 -15.27 -13.50
N ILE A 493 -28.45 -14.42 -13.87
CA ILE A 493 -28.51 -13.59 -15.07
C ILE A 493 -27.71 -14.29 -16.17
N ASN A 494 -28.35 -14.57 -17.31
CA ASN A 494 -27.65 -15.17 -18.45
C ASN A 494 -26.34 -14.42 -18.77
N SER A 495 -25.22 -15.12 -18.72
CA SER A 495 -23.87 -14.56 -18.76
C SER A 495 -22.98 -15.36 -19.71
N ASN A 496 -21.95 -14.70 -20.24
CA ASN A 496 -20.98 -15.28 -21.17
C ASN A 496 -19.58 -15.25 -20.53
N PRO A 497 -19.24 -16.23 -19.67
CA PRO A 497 -17.87 -16.41 -19.23
C PRO A 497 -16.95 -16.79 -20.40
N THR A 498 -15.71 -16.29 -20.39
CA THR A 498 -14.68 -16.60 -21.38
C THR A 498 -13.30 -16.61 -20.71
N GLY A 499 -12.35 -17.38 -21.25
CA GLY A 499 -10.99 -17.49 -20.72
C GLY A 499 -10.80 -18.74 -19.86
N ASN A 500 -10.09 -18.61 -18.74
CA ASN A 500 -9.87 -19.66 -17.76
C ASN A 500 -9.76 -19.08 -16.34
N ILE A 501 -9.56 -19.94 -15.34
CA ILE A 501 -9.49 -19.54 -13.93
C ILE A 501 -8.36 -18.53 -13.61
N PHE A 502 -7.26 -18.52 -14.38
CA PHE A 502 -6.15 -17.58 -14.14
C PHE A 502 -6.32 -16.26 -14.89
N ASN A 503 -7.05 -16.27 -16.00
CA ASN A 503 -7.29 -15.06 -16.80
C ASN A 503 -8.58 -15.25 -17.59
N GLY A 504 -9.58 -14.47 -17.22
CA GLY A 504 -10.91 -14.59 -17.80
C GLY A 504 -11.78 -13.38 -17.55
N THR A 505 -12.97 -13.46 -18.13
CA THR A 505 -13.96 -12.40 -18.11
C THR A 505 -15.33 -13.05 -18.02
N VAL A 506 -16.25 -12.44 -17.27
CA VAL A 506 -17.68 -12.76 -17.36
C VAL A 506 -18.46 -11.49 -17.65
N VAL A 507 -19.27 -11.53 -18.70
CA VAL A 507 -20.13 -10.42 -19.14
C VAL A 507 -21.57 -10.90 -19.17
N THR A 508 -22.53 -10.05 -18.78
CA THR A 508 -23.95 -10.38 -18.99
C THR A 508 -24.26 -10.53 -20.48
N ALA A 509 -25.08 -11.51 -20.86
CA ALA A 509 -25.36 -11.82 -22.28
C ALA A 509 -26.15 -10.72 -23.01
N GLY A 510 -26.76 -9.81 -22.24
CA GLY A 510 -27.42 -8.61 -22.74
C GLY A 510 -27.49 -7.54 -21.65
N ILE A 511 -28.15 -6.45 -22.00
CA ILE A 511 -28.43 -5.33 -21.09
C ILE A 511 -29.31 -5.82 -19.94
N VAL A 512 -28.88 -5.56 -18.71
CA VAL A 512 -29.62 -5.87 -17.48
C VAL A 512 -30.51 -4.69 -17.12
N ASN A 513 -31.77 -4.93 -16.80
CA ASN A 513 -32.68 -3.87 -16.37
C ASN A 513 -32.47 -3.54 -14.90
N PHE A 514 -32.05 -2.32 -14.58
CA PHE A 514 -31.81 -1.90 -13.20
C PHE A 514 -33.10 -1.38 -12.56
N ALA A 515 -33.41 -1.84 -11.36
CA ALA A 515 -34.32 -1.12 -10.47
C ALA A 515 -33.63 0.15 -9.94
N THR A 516 -34.27 0.89 -9.04
CA THR A 516 -33.63 2.06 -8.40
C THR A 516 -32.45 1.66 -7.51
N SER A 517 -32.50 0.45 -6.95
CA SER A 517 -31.43 -0.23 -6.22
C SER A 517 -31.50 -1.70 -6.59
N THR A 518 -30.39 -2.23 -7.09
CA THR A 518 -30.27 -3.65 -7.42
C THR A 518 -28.96 -4.17 -6.88
N ILE A 519 -29.00 -5.39 -6.35
CA ILE A 519 -27.85 -6.04 -5.75
C ILE A 519 -27.41 -7.18 -6.66
N PHE A 520 -26.12 -7.19 -7.01
CA PHE A 520 -25.52 -8.16 -7.90
C PHE A 520 -24.35 -8.87 -7.24
N THR A 521 -24.10 -10.10 -7.64
CA THR A 521 -22.85 -10.78 -7.33
C THR A 521 -22.42 -11.71 -8.46
N LEU A 522 -21.21 -12.26 -8.34
CA LEU A 522 -20.84 -13.43 -9.14
C LEU A 522 -21.36 -14.67 -8.41
N GLY A 523 -22.00 -15.55 -9.17
CA GLY A 523 -22.51 -16.84 -8.72
C GLY A 523 -22.02 -18.00 -9.59
N SER A 524 -22.38 -19.22 -9.18
CA SER A 524 -22.20 -20.45 -9.97
C SER A 524 -23.54 -21.13 -10.26
N LEU A 525 -23.70 -21.68 -11.48
CA LEU A 525 -24.92 -22.35 -11.94
C LEU A 525 -25.06 -23.81 -11.49
N ASP A 526 -23.95 -24.46 -11.17
CA ASP A 526 -23.97 -25.69 -10.38
C ASP A 526 -23.34 -25.40 -9.01
N GLY A 527 -23.74 -26.15 -8.00
CA GLY A 527 -23.02 -26.09 -6.73
C GLY A 527 -21.65 -26.76 -6.84
N GLY A 528 -21.28 -27.31 -8.01
CA GLY A 528 -20.11 -28.13 -8.31
C GLY A 528 -18.76 -27.45 -8.08
N ASN A 529 -18.75 -26.16 -7.79
CA ASN A 529 -17.67 -25.52 -7.04
C ASN A 529 -17.77 -25.86 -5.53
N TYR A 530 -17.91 -27.16 -5.20
CA TYR A 530 -18.01 -27.65 -3.82
C TYR A 530 -16.64 -27.83 -3.19
N LEU A 531 -16.59 -27.47 -1.91
CA LEU A 531 -15.47 -27.54 -0.98
C LEU A 531 -14.84 -28.95 -0.90
N PRO A 532 -13.50 -29.06 -0.81
CA PRO A 532 -12.79 -30.31 -0.64
C PRO A 532 -13.07 -30.93 0.74
N ILE A 533 -12.97 -32.26 0.81
CA ILE A 533 -12.76 -32.95 2.09
C ILE A 533 -11.41 -32.52 2.66
N ASP A 534 -11.45 -31.85 3.80
CA ASP A 534 -10.27 -31.48 4.58
C ASP A 534 -9.89 -32.61 5.53
N LEU A 535 -8.73 -33.19 5.27
CA LEU A 535 -8.04 -34.08 6.19
C LEU A 535 -7.45 -33.23 7.31
N VAL A 536 -8.09 -33.25 8.48
CA VAL A 536 -7.64 -32.53 9.69
C VAL A 536 -6.33 -33.12 10.20
N SER A 537 -6.25 -34.45 10.21
CA SER A 537 -5.05 -35.16 10.63
C SER A 537 -4.96 -36.54 9.98
N PHE A 538 -3.74 -37.02 9.79
CA PHE A 538 -3.43 -38.42 9.51
C PHE A 538 -2.16 -38.76 10.25
N ASP A 539 -2.28 -39.66 11.22
CA ASP A 539 -1.20 -40.07 12.09
C ASP A 539 -1.25 -41.58 12.34
N GLY A 540 -0.22 -42.11 12.97
CA GLY A 540 -0.23 -43.49 13.41
C GLY A 540 1.02 -43.91 14.17
N GLU A 541 0.88 -45.02 14.87
CA GLU A 541 1.93 -45.56 15.72
C GLU A 541 2.03 -47.08 15.57
N CYS A 542 3.22 -47.62 15.87
CA CYS A 542 3.44 -49.05 15.87
C CYS A 542 3.32 -49.60 17.30
N ILE A 543 2.28 -50.38 17.57
CA ILE A 543 2.06 -51.06 18.86
C ILE A 543 1.96 -52.56 18.60
N ASP A 544 2.67 -53.39 19.38
CA ASP A 544 2.60 -54.86 19.28
C ASP A 544 2.85 -55.42 17.85
N ASN A 545 3.80 -54.82 17.10
CA ASN A 545 4.09 -55.13 15.69
C ASN A 545 2.90 -54.94 14.74
N GLN A 546 1.98 -54.04 15.07
CA GLN A 546 0.87 -53.62 14.23
C GLN A 546 0.91 -52.10 14.10
N THR A 547 0.65 -51.59 12.90
CA THR A 547 0.55 -50.15 12.72
C THR A 547 -0.89 -49.71 12.89
N TYR A 548 -1.13 -48.86 13.89
CA TYR A 548 -2.42 -48.21 14.12
C TYR A 548 -2.40 -46.87 13.41
N LEU A 549 -3.32 -46.69 12.47
CA LEU A 549 -3.54 -45.45 11.74
C LEU A 549 -4.82 -44.81 12.26
N GLU A 550 -4.73 -43.51 12.54
CA GLU A 550 -5.86 -42.66 12.85
C GLU A 550 -5.85 -41.47 11.90
N PHE A 551 -7.01 -41.14 11.33
CA PHE A 551 -7.18 -39.91 10.61
C PHE A 551 -8.52 -39.27 10.89
N VAL A 552 -8.54 -37.95 10.88
CA VAL A 552 -9.75 -37.15 11.11
C VAL A 552 -10.06 -36.38 9.83
N VAL A 553 -11.30 -36.46 9.39
CA VAL A 553 -11.83 -35.62 8.31
C VAL A 553 -12.79 -34.59 8.92
N ALA A 554 -12.69 -33.34 8.49
CA ALA A 554 -13.49 -32.23 9.02
C ALA A 554 -14.97 -32.37 8.63
N SER A 555 -15.21 -32.85 7.41
CA SER A 555 -16.53 -33.16 6.85
C SER A 555 -16.37 -34.16 5.70
N GLN A 556 -17.47 -34.82 5.30
CA GLN A 556 -17.46 -35.68 4.12
C GLN A 556 -18.71 -35.46 3.27
N VAL A 557 -18.50 -35.22 1.97
CA VAL A 557 -19.55 -35.17 0.96
C VAL A 557 -19.13 -36.11 -0.16
N ASN A 558 -20.06 -36.98 -0.60
CA ASN A 558 -19.88 -37.86 -1.77
C ASN A 558 -18.74 -38.90 -1.72
N ASN A 559 -18.17 -39.19 -0.54
CA ASN A 559 -17.11 -40.19 -0.38
C ASN A 559 -17.65 -41.62 -0.37
N ASP A 560 -17.18 -42.47 -1.28
CA ASP A 560 -17.52 -43.90 -1.32
C ASP A 560 -16.60 -44.70 -0.39
N TYR A 561 -15.28 -44.51 -0.47
CA TYR A 561 -14.32 -45.16 0.42
C TYR A 561 -12.94 -44.50 0.46
N PHE A 562 -12.22 -44.75 1.55
CA PHE A 562 -10.79 -44.49 1.64
C PHE A 562 -9.98 -45.73 1.28
N THR A 563 -8.91 -45.54 0.52
CA THR A 563 -7.88 -46.56 0.25
C THR A 563 -6.61 -46.23 1.02
N ILE A 564 -6.07 -47.21 1.75
CA ILE A 564 -4.79 -47.09 2.46
C ILE A 564 -3.73 -47.83 1.66
N LYS A 565 -2.64 -47.13 1.33
CA LYS A 565 -1.48 -47.72 0.66
C LYS A 565 -0.26 -47.68 1.57
N ARG A 566 0.58 -48.72 1.50
CA ARG A 566 1.84 -48.83 2.23
C ARG A 566 3.02 -48.82 1.26
N SER A 567 4.15 -48.26 1.68
CA SER A 567 5.44 -48.33 0.98
C SER A 567 6.59 -48.56 1.96
N ILE A 568 7.66 -49.21 1.52
CA ILE A 568 8.92 -49.35 2.30
C ILE A 568 10.01 -48.37 1.83
N ASN A 569 9.78 -47.68 0.71
CA ASN A 569 10.76 -46.81 0.06
C ASN A 569 10.17 -45.45 -0.36
N ASN A 570 8.90 -45.19 -0.05
CA ASN A 570 8.14 -44.00 -0.43
C ASN A 570 8.00 -43.79 -1.95
N LEU A 571 8.27 -44.82 -2.77
CA LEU A 571 8.22 -44.78 -4.24
C LEU A 571 7.23 -45.79 -4.79
N GLU A 572 7.32 -47.04 -4.33
CA GLU A 572 6.45 -48.15 -4.73
C GLU A 572 5.39 -48.36 -3.64
N TRP A 573 4.11 -48.31 -4.02
CA TRP A 573 2.99 -48.36 -3.09
C TRP A 573 2.15 -49.61 -3.34
N GLU A 574 1.86 -50.36 -2.28
CA GLU A 574 0.91 -51.47 -2.30
C GLU A 574 -0.37 -51.07 -1.56
N GLU A 575 -1.53 -51.46 -2.07
CA GLU A 575 -2.82 -51.26 -1.39
C GLU A 575 -2.93 -52.29 -0.25
N VAL A 576 -3.17 -51.80 0.97
CA VAL A 576 -3.19 -52.64 2.18
C VAL A 576 -4.55 -52.68 2.86
N GLY A 577 -5.45 -51.74 2.55
CA GLY A 577 -6.80 -51.76 3.11
C GLY A 577 -7.71 -50.71 2.50
N TYR A 578 -8.99 -50.87 2.79
CA TYR A 578 -10.03 -49.90 2.49
C TYR A 578 -10.86 -49.64 3.74
N ILE A 579 -11.37 -48.43 3.87
CA ILE A 579 -12.37 -48.05 4.87
C ILE A 579 -13.53 -47.46 4.10
N ASN A 580 -14.73 -48.02 4.23
CA ASN A 580 -15.91 -47.43 3.59
C ASN A 580 -16.11 -46.00 4.12
N GLY A 581 -16.43 -45.08 3.22
CA GLY A 581 -16.93 -43.76 3.59
C GLY A 581 -18.29 -43.89 4.26
N GLY A 582 -18.68 -42.88 5.04
CA GLY A 582 -20.05 -42.75 5.51
C GLY A 582 -20.92 -41.96 4.54
N GLU A 583 -22.23 -41.89 4.82
CA GLU A 583 -23.14 -40.93 4.18
C GLU A 583 -22.64 -39.49 4.39
N THR A 584 -23.11 -38.55 3.57
CA THR A 584 -22.79 -37.12 3.69
C THR A 584 -22.95 -36.65 5.13
N ASN A 585 -21.86 -36.19 5.75
CA ASN A 585 -21.83 -35.76 7.13
C ASN A 585 -21.04 -34.47 7.28
N ASN A 586 -21.60 -33.52 8.04
CA ASN A 586 -21.01 -32.20 8.29
C ASN A 586 -20.36 -32.11 9.69
N GLU A 587 -20.16 -33.24 10.37
CA GLU A 587 -19.43 -33.34 11.63
C GLU A 587 -18.05 -34.00 11.41
N GLU A 588 -17.07 -33.68 12.26
CA GLU A 588 -15.77 -34.35 12.26
C GLU A 588 -15.94 -35.86 12.44
N ILE A 589 -15.28 -36.65 11.59
CA ILE A 589 -15.27 -38.11 11.71
C ILE A 589 -13.84 -38.60 11.87
N THR A 590 -13.61 -39.33 12.96
CA THR A 590 -12.36 -40.05 13.21
C THR A 590 -12.45 -41.46 12.65
N TYR A 591 -11.55 -41.79 11.75
CA TYR A 591 -11.38 -43.12 11.19
C TYR A 591 -10.15 -43.80 11.79
N ASN A 592 -10.31 -45.09 12.09
CA ASN A 592 -9.25 -45.92 12.65
C ASN A 592 -9.03 -47.15 11.77
N TRP A 593 -7.76 -47.49 11.53
CA TRP A 593 -7.40 -48.68 10.78
C TRP A 593 -6.11 -49.31 11.28
N THR A 594 -6.02 -50.63 11.23
CA THR A 594 -4.85 -51.37 11.73
C THR A 594 -4.22 -52.21 10.63
N ASP A 595 -2.93 -51.99 10.39
CA ASP A 595 -2.07 -52.90 9.64
C ASP A 595 -1.61 -54.03 10.57
N TYR A 596 -2.15 -55.22 10.36
CA TYR A 596 -1.78 -56.41 11.15
C TYR A 596 -0.44 -57.03 10.76
N SER A 597 0.18 -56.57 9.67
CA SER A 597 1.42 -57.13 9.15
C SER A 597 2.33 -56.06 8.53
N PRO A 598 2.70 -54.99 9.28
CA PRO A 598 3.64 -53.99 8.79
C PRO A 598 4.98 -54.64 8.46
N LYS A 599 5.73 -54.07 7.51
CA LYS A 599 7.08 -54.53 7.21
C LYS A 599 8.03 -54.09 8.33
N SER A 600 9.10 -54.84 8.55
CA SER A 600 10.08 -54.45 9.58
C SER A 600 10.84 -53.19 9.15
N GLY A 601 10.98 -52.23 10.06
CA GLY A 601 11.59 -50.92 9.79
C GLY A 601 10.57 -49.83 9.50
N ILE A 602 10.95 -48.82 8.71
CA ILE A 602 10.07 -47.69 8.36
C ILE A 602 9.05 -48.14 7.30
N ASN A 603 7.78 -47.97 7.63
CA ASN A 603 6.65 -48.12 6.72
C ASN A 603 6.07 -46.73 6.46
N TYR A 604 5.88 -46.40 5.20
CA TYR A 604 5.15 -45.20 4.80
C TYR A 604 3.71 -45.58 4.52
N TYR A 605 2.75 -44.80 5.03
CA TYR A 605 1.33 -44.99 4.75
C TYR A 605 0.78 -43.75 4.06
N LYS A 606 -0.05 -43.96 3.05
CA LYS A 606 -0.70 -42.89 2.28
C LYS A 606 -2.19 -43.19 2.18
N LEU A 607 -2.99 -42.17 2.46
CA LEU A 607 -4.44 -42.22 2.33
C LEU A 607 -4.85 -41.71 0.95
N PHE A 608 -5.81 -42.39 0.34
CA PHE A 608 -6.55 -41.93 -0.83
C PHE A 608 -8.03 -41.92 -0.49
N GLN A 609 -8.75 -40.91 -0.95
CA GLN A 609 -10.21 -40.86 -0.92
C GLN A 609 -10.72 -41.20 -2.33
N THR A 610 -11.80 -41.95 -2.42
CA THR A 610 -12.51 -42.27 -3.66
C THR A 610 -13.99 -41.96 -3.51
N ASP A 611 -14.53 -41.16 -4.43
CA ASP A 611 -15.92 -40.72 -4.41
C ASP A 611 -16.85 -41.70 -5.15
N PHE A 612 -18.17 -41.55 -5.01
CA PHE A 612 -19.17 -42.44 -5.65
C PHE A 612 -19.14 -42.41 -7.19
N ASP A 613 -18.54 -41.38 -7.79
CA ASP A 613 -18.31 -41.28 -9.23
C ASP A 613 -16.98 -41.92 -9.68
N GLY A 614 -16.19 -42.43 -8.75
CA GLY A 614 -14.92 -43.13 -8.97
C GLY A 614 -13.69 -42.21 -9.05
N ILE A 615 -13.84 -40.90 -8.86
CA ILE A 615 -12.71 -39.95 -8.81
C ILE A 615 -11.95 -40.16 -7.49
N SER A 616 -10.60 -40.05 -7.52
CA SER A 616 -9.77 -40.30 -6.33
C SER A 616 -8.69 -39.24 -6.09
N LYS A 617 -8.54 -38.81 -4.84
CA LYS A 617 -7.51 -37.86 -4.35
C LYS A 617 -6.56 -38.56 -3.39
N SER A 618 -5.30 -38.13 -3.30
CA SER A 618 -4.30 -38.68 -2.36
C SER A 618 -3.78 -37.61 -1.39
N PHE A 619 -3.56 -37.98 -0.13
CA PHE A 619 -3.01 -37.09 0.90
C PHE A 619 -1.52 -37.32 1.15
N SER A 620 -0.86 -36.41 1.87
CA SER A 620 0.56 -36.57 2.24
C SER A 620 0.77 -37.85 3.06
N PRO A 621 1.82 -38.64 2.78
CA PRO A 621 2.07 -39.86 3.52
C PRO A 621 2.71 -39.59 4.89
N ILE A 622 2.50 -40.51 5.84
CA ILE A 622 3.19 -40.55 7.13
C ILE A 622 4.18 -41.71 7.18
N ALA A 623 5.18 -41.62 8.07
CA ALA A 623 6.21 -42.64 8.24
C ALA A 623 6.17 -43.23 9.66
N ILE A 624 5.99 -44.54 9.76
CA ILE A 624 5.84 -45.26 11.03
C ILE A 624 6.89 -46.37 11.11
N ASN A 625 7.69 -46.37 12.17
CA ASN A 625 8.78 -47.33 12.35
C ASN A 625 8.33 -48.54 13.18
N CYS A 626 8.27 -49.71 12.54
CA CYS A 626 8.02 -51.01 13.16
C CYS A 626 9.29 -51.88 13.18
N GLY A 627 10.42 -51.32 13.62
CA GLY A 627 11.68 -52.04 13.80
C GLY A 627 11.72 -52.83 15.12
N THR A 628 12.42 -53.97 15.14
CA THR A 628 12.58 -54.79 16.37
C THR A 628 13.77 -54.33 17.19
N LYS A 629 13.55 -54.08 18.48
CA LYS A 629 14.61 -53.77 19.44
C LYS A 629 15.23 -55.07 19.99
N VAL A 630 16.55 -55.23 19.85
CA VAL A 630 17.32 -56.30 20.51
C VAL A 630 18.25 -55.63 21.51
N GLU A 631 17.94 -55.78 22.79
CA GLU A 631 18.71 -55.18 23.89
C GLU A 631 19.72 -56.18 24.45
N ASP A 632 20.80 -55.67 25.05
CA ASP A 632 21.82 -56.46 25.77
C ASP A 632 22.42 -57.65 25.02
N TYR A 633 22.62 -57.51 23.71
CA TYR A 633 23.17 -58.59 22.87
C TYR A 633 24.69 -58.75 23.04
N HIS A 634 25.05 -59.63 23.97
CA HIS A 634 26.42 -59.98 24.33
C HIS A 634 26.82 -61.40 23.90
N ILE A 635 28.09 -61.55 23.52
CA ILE A 635 28.72 -62.86 23.26
C ILE A 635 30.07 -62.89 23.97
N TYR A 636 30.26 -63.87 24.86
CA TYR A 636 31.48 -63.99 25.66
C TYR A 636 31.82 -65.43 26.04
N PRO A 637 33.11 -65.76 26.26
CA PRO A 637 34.26 -64.93 25.88
C PRO A 637 34.37 -64.88 24.35
N ASN A 638 34.81 -63.74 23.83
CA ASN A 638 35.11 -63.58 22.40
C ASN A 638 36.30 -62.63 22.27
N PRO A 639 37.53 -63.13 22.01
CA PRO A 639 37.85 -64.46 21.47
C PRO A 639 37.65 -65.65 22.44
N THR A 640 37.50 -66.85 21.90
CA THR A 640 37.33 -68.10 22.68
C THR A 640 38.21 -69.24 22.21
N ASN A 641 38.53 -70.20 23.09
CA ASN A 641 38.86 -71.57 22.71
C ASN A 641 37.60 -72.40 23.01
N ASP A 642 37.18 -73.42 22.29
CA ASP A 642 36.12 -74.35 22.73
C ASP A 642 34.67 -73.87 22.95
N ARG A 643 34.32 -72.71 23.54
CA ARG A 643 32.88 -72.35 23.77
C ARG A 643 32.56 -70.86 23.86
N ILE A 644 31.36 -70.46 23.46
CA ILE A 644 30.81 -69.12 23.72
C ILE A 644 29.45 -69.21 24.42
N SER A 645 29.15 -68.20 25.22
CA SER A 645 27.82 -67.89 25.74
C SER A 645 27.26 -66.68 24.99
N LEU A 646 25.99 -66.77 24.66
CA LEU A 646 25.21 -65.78 23.93
C LEU A 646 24.05 -65.38 24.83
N GLU A 647 23.90 -64.09 25.10
CA GLU A 647 22.73 -63.56 25.78
C GLU A 647 22.21 -62.30 25.09
N PHE A 648 20.90 -62.16 25.04
CA PHE A 648 20.22 -60.98 24.51
C PHE A 648 18.77 -60.97 24.99
N GLU A 649 18.20 -59.78 25.09
CA GLU A 649 16.80 -59.60 25.38
C GLU A 649 16.03 -59.30 24.10
N LEU A 650 14.98 -60.09 23.87
CA LEU A 650 14.07 -59.91 22.77
C LEU A 650 12.76 -59.33 23.28
N GLU A 651 12.33 -58.21 22.70
CA GLU A 651 11.03 -57.63 23.02
C GLU A 651 9.86 -58.57 22.62
N TYR A 652 10.09 -59.44 21.62
CA TYR A 652 9.08 -60.34 21.08
C TYR A 652 9.62 -61.75 20.82
N TYR A 653 8.76 -62.75 20.99
CA TYR A 653 9.02 -64.15 20.63
C TYR A 653 9.27 -64.31 19.12
N GLN A 654 10.32 -65.05 18.74
CA GLN A 654 10.79 -65.15 17.35
C GLN A 654 10.54 -66.50 16.69
N GLY A 655 10.32 -67.58 17.44
CA GLY A 655 9.98 -68.91 16.91
C GLY A 655 10.57 -70.07 17.72
N ASP A 656 10.00 -71.26 17.57
CA ASP A 656 10.43 -72.50 18.26
C ASP A 656 11.47 -73.31 17.47
N ASP A 657 11.64 -73.02 16.18
CA ASP A 657 12.56 -73.74 15.28
C ASP A 657 13.42 -72.76 14.47
N ILE A 658 14.14 -71.89 15.18
CA ILE A 658 15.05 -70.91 14.58
C ILE A 658 16.40 -71.57 14.32
N GLN A 659 16.90 -71.45 13.09
CA GLN A 659 18.22 -71.93 12.75
C GLN A 659 19.26 -70.88 13.14
N MET A 660 20.01 -71.15 14.22
CA MET A 660 21.21 -70.40 14.58
C MET A 660 22.40 -70.97 13.81
N VAL A 661 22.96 -70.15 12.92
CA VAL A 661 23.95 -70.56 11.92
C VAL A 661 25.26 -69.82 12.15
N LEU A 662 26.35 -70.58 12.25
CA LEU A 662 27.73 -70.07 12.28
C LEU A 662 28.37 -70.25 10.91
N LYS A 663 28.82 -69.15 10.30
CA LYS A 663 29.46 -69.14 8.97
C LYS A 663 30.92 -68.71 9.05
N ASP A 664 31.79 -69.30 8.24
CA ASP A 664 33.17 -68.82 8.06
C ASP A 664 33.22 -67.52 7.22
N PHE A 665 34.41 -66.93 7.06
CA PHE A 665 34.58 -65.70 6.28
C PHE A 665 34.26 -65.83 4.77
N LYS A 666 34.10 -67.06 4.26
CA LYS A 666 33.66 -67.34 2.89
C LYS A 666 32.13 -67.54 2.81
N GLY A 667 31.42 -67.43 3.93
CA GLY A 667 29.98 -67.63 4.03
C GLY A 667 29.54 -69.08 4.12
N VAL A 668 30.48 -70.03 4.26
CA VAL A 668 30.17 -71.47 4.38
C VAL A 668 29.68 -71.75 5.80
N ILE A 669 28.56 -72.46 5.92
CA ILE A 669 28.01 -72.89 7.21
C ILE A 669 28.92 -73.94 7.82
N VAL A 670 29.50 -73.64 8.99
CA VAL A 670 30.38 -74.56 9.73
C VAL A 670 29.68 -75.21 10.92
N LYS A 671 28.61 -74.59 11.43
CA LYS A 671 27.74 -75.15 12.46
C LYS A 671 26.33 -74.57 12.34
N SER A 672 25.31 -75.38 12.60
CA SER A 672 23.91 -74.94 12.66
C SER A 672 23.21 -75.71 13.77
N ASN A 673 22.45 -74.99 14.60
CA ASN A 673 21.60 -75.57 15.64
C ASN A 673 20.20 -74.99 15.52
N SER A 674 19.18 -75.81 15.70
CA SER A 674 17.81 -75.31 15.93
C SER A 674 17.68 -74.84 17.38
N ILE A 675 17.13 -73.65 17.58
CA ILE A 675 16.89 -73.03 18.89
C ILE A 675 15.49 -72.42 18.95
N GLU A 676 14.96 -72.34 20.17
CA GLU A 676 13.74 -71.57 20.47
C GLU A 676 14.15 -70.17 20.95
N LEU A 677 13.60 -69.13 20.33
CA LEU A 677 13.84 -67.73 20.68
C LEU A 677 12.58 -67.11 21.29
N LYS A 678 12.62 -66.87 22.60
CA LYS A 678 11.50 -66.37 23.41
C LYS A 678 11.50 -64.85 23.54
N ARG A 679 10.36 -64.30 23.96
CA ARG A 679 10.31 -62.93 24.51
C ARG A 679 11.07 -62.89 25.85
N GLY A 680 11.75 -61.79 26.11
CA GLY A 680 12.59 -61.54 27.28
C GLY A 680 14.01 -62.04 27.09
N TYR A 681 14.67 -62.36 28.21
CA TYR A 681 16.05 -62.84 28.24
C TYR A 681 16.20 -64.22 27.57
N ASN A 682 17.10 -64.30 26.60
CA ASN A 682 17.50 -65.53 25.93
C ASN A 682 18.98 -65.82 26.21
N TYR A 683 19.30 -67.07 26.51
CA TYR A 683 20.67 -67.51 26.78
C TYR A 683 20.98 -68.84 26.09
N PHE A 684 22.11 -68.91 25.39
CA PHE A 684 22.58 -70.12 24.72
C PHE A 684 24.08 -70.31 24.90
N GLU A 685 24.51 -71.57 25.04
CA GLU A 685 25.92 -71.94 24.93
C GLU A 685 26.17 -72.63 23.58
N VAL A 686 27.23 -72.21 22.90
CA VAL A 686 27.65 -72.80 21.62
C VAL A 686 29.04 -73.40 21.79
N ASP A 687 29.10 -74.73 21.70
CA ASP A 687 30.35 -75.48 21.65
C ASP A 687 31.04 -75.30 20.29
N LEU A 688 32.32 -74.97 20.33
CA LEU A 688 33.21 -74.72 19.19
C LEU A 688 34.46 -75.62 19.24
N SER A 689 34.51 -76.64 20.10
CA SER A 689 35.70 -77.50 20.26
C SER A 689 36.13 -78.21 18.97
N ASN A 690 35.16 -78.52 18.11
CA ASN A 690 35.37 -79.22 16.83
C ASN A 690 35.40 -78.27 15.62
N ILE A 691 35.46 -76.97 15.85
CA ILE A 691 35.55 -75.94 14.80
C ILE A 691 37.00 -75.44 14.74
N PRO A 692 37.64 -75.38 13.55
CA PRO A 692 38.99 -74.84 13.40
C PRO A 692 39.13 -73.40 13.91
N ASN A 693 40.37 -72.98 14.14
CA ASN A 693 40.65 -71.60 14.56
C ASN A 693 40.41 -70.66 13.36
N GLY A 694 39.67 -69.58 13.57
CA GLY A 694 39.24 -68.65 12.54
C GLY A 694 38.24 -67.59 13.02
N ILE A 695 37.81 -66.74 12.09
CA ILE A 695 36.76 -65.73 12.29
C ILE A 695 35.46 -66.25 11.70
N TYR A 696 34.39 -66.12 12.47
CA TYR A 696 33.06 -66.61 12.13
C TYR A 696 32.00 -65.52 12.33
N VAL A 697 30.87 -65.65 11.64
CA VAL A 697 29.69 -64.80 11.81
C VAL A 697 28.52 -65.67 12.28
N LEU A 698 27.94 -65.31 13.42
CA LEU A 698 26.69 -65.87 13.93
C LEU A 698 25.51 -65.12 13.33
N SER A 699 24.55 -65.86 12.78
CA SER A 699 23.32 -65.33 12.19
C SER A 699 22.14 -66.25 12.50
N TYR A 700 20.93 -65.75 12.40
CA TYR A 700 19.71 -66.52 12.61
C TYR A 700 18.90 -66.58 11.31
N SER A 701 18.25 -67.71 11.05
CA SER A 701 17.36 -67.91 9.91
C SER A 701 16.05 -68.51 10.38
N GLY A 702 14.93 -68.05 9.80
CA GLY A 702 13.58 -68.43 10.21
C GLY A 702 12.99 -67.54 11.31
N THR A 703 13.68 -66.47 11.74
CA THR A 703 13.15 -65.52 12.73
C THR A 703 12.03 -64.67 12.13
N LYS A 704 11.02 -64.33 12.94
CA LYS A 704 9.95 -63.40 12.54
C LYS A 704 10.52 -62.02 12.19
N ASN A 705 11.50 -61.57 12.96
CA ASN A 705 12.19 -60.29 12.78
C ASN A 705 13.70 -60.48 12.57
N PRO A 706 14.39 -59.59 11.84
CA PRO A 706 15.84 -59.67 11.68
C PRO A 706 16.56 -59.48 13.02
N ILE A 707 17.42 -60.43 13.41
CA ILE A 707 18.30 -60.31 14.57
C ILE A 707 19.71 -59.94 14.08
N PRO A 708 20.37 -58.93 14.65
CA PRO A 708 21.72 -58.54 14.25
C PRO A 708 22.71 -59.71 14.27
N SER A 709 23.57 -59.80 13.24
CA SER A 709 24.65 -60.79 13.24
C SER A 709 25.81 -60.36 14.15
N LYS A 710 26.56 -61.33 14.70
CA LYS A 710 27.72 -61.05 15.55
C LYS A 710 28.95 -61.81 15.08
N ARG A 711 30.11 -61.14 15.14
CA ARG A 711 31.41 -61.72 14.83
C ARG A 711 31.93 -62.53 16.01
N ILE A 712 32.44 -63.74 15.77
CA ILE A 712 33.09 -64.63 16.75
C ILE A 712 34.52 -64.93 16.30
N VAL A 713 35.46 -64.96 17.24
CA VAL A 713 36.88 -65.28 17.01
C VAL A 713 37.28 -66.51 17.83
N LYS A 714 37.76 -67.56 17.15
CA LYS A 714 38.41 -68.77 17.71
C LYS A 714 39.89 -68.71 17.25
N LEU A 715 40.98 -68.77 18.00
CA LEU A 715 41.33 -69.39 19.27
C LEU A 715 42.13 -70.64 18.93
#